data_AF-A0A3D3JWD4-F1
#
_entry.id   AF-A0A3D3JWD4-F1
#
_cell.length_a   1.000
_cell.length_b   1.000
_cell.length_c   1.000
_cell.angle_alpha   90.00
_cell.angle_beta   90.00
_cell.angle_gamma   90.00
#
_symmetry.space_group_name_H-M   'P 1'
#
loop_
_entity.id
_entity.type
_entity.pdbx_description
1 polymer ?
#
loop_
_entity_poly.entity_id
_entity_poly.type
_entity_poly.pdbx_seq_one_letter_code
_entity_poly.pdbx_strand_id
1 'polypeptide(L)'
;MSKVWQEKGFADFADGTFGNAGHNIYVSRAGVLQRIHQYDFNKNGYMDLLFCNSQNHLETAPAYLYSDPLNDQTPMTLPSDGARSGAVVDLNGNGYNDLVLGMFYNGNRFDLNAIIYFGSPAGYSENYQQHLPAPECYSVAAGDFNGDGKPDLAFLCTHGLRVFYQSSIGFEPKRFVDLQIEGSQITAVDLDVDGYADLVVGSADGSTRIYWGADDGLDPKRSIEVPVESGGESVAADDHEAASAEYVAEPDPLTQVISLCDGYHLVAPLPNSVIFLPIRKDRSFGPSWALACRQTMSVAVGDIKGNGSEDLVVACRDSVGGSECSWIYWGGENGFDAEHRTALPTDRACDVAVGDINGDGCDDIVICQFHTYESFSAPSLLYRGSPEGARKTPIELPTEDARRVFLINTPTGEPPQVFFVNHFGGNKLGNISPALYFGGPDGYVADRRRDLSGWGAVEAMGCDINDDGYADIVLANCAENSASLDPGSFVFLNGEDGFSQEPSWTLPTSQAHGACCADLNRDGYLDLIFGGCDNPELLIFYGNAQGFDTENPDRIEMTQDGVTYNNPRWIHLVDLNNDGWLDLVVPQVLSDRSFILRGGPEGFSMDRCQTLSVERPACARSADLTGNGYPDLILGGHVPSRGLPHDSFVYIYWNGPEGLSEDRRCMLPGNGINSMAIADFNNNGSLDLYVGSYADGKNRDLDSYIYWNRPGTGFSAADRKRLFTHSASGCVAADFNEDGWIDLAVANHKLWGSHQGYSEVWWNGPDGFDARRTTRLPTSGPHGMTSIEPGNILDRGPEETYESSVFKLPDGATAGGISWQAEVPSKTWVKAQLRFAETREALAAADWLGPAGASSWFDNGDAVDATAFAGYWLQYRLALGAMNALSTPRVTAVEVAYAGQDDDP
;
A
#
# COMPACT_ATOMS: atom_id res chain seq x y z
N MET A 1 54.15 32.73 21.35
CA MET A 1 52.74 32.86 20.88
C MET A 1 52.13 31.47 20.95
N SER A 2 50.91 31.28 21.47
CA SER A 2 50.26 29.95 21.44
C SER A 2 50.13 29.49 19.99
N LYS A 3 50.73 28.34 19.67
CA LYS A 3 50.55 27.68 18.37
C LYS A 3 49.27 26.86 18.43
N VAL A 4 48.71 26.53 17.27
CA VAL A 4 47.44 25.81 17.18
C VAL A 4 47.60 24.66 16.19
N TRP A 5 47.13 23.49 16.57
CA TRP A 5 46.80 22.43 15.62
C TRP A 5 45.34 22.65 15.24
N GLN A 6 45.12 22.96 13.97
CA GLN A 6 43.80 23.25 13.43
C GLN A 6 43.47 22.19 12.39
N GLU A 7 42.27 21.62 12.49
CA GLU A 7 41.64 20.87 11.41
C GLU A 7 40.48 21.72 10.88
N LYS A 8 40.52 22.02 9.58
CA LYS A 8 39.54 22.86 8.91
C LYS A 8 39.35 22.45 7.46
N GLY A 9 38.09 22.24 7.09
CA GLY A 9 37.71 21.89 5.73
C GLY A 9 37.67 20.38 5.49
N PHE A 10 37.21 19.99 4.30
CA PHE A 10 36.98 18.59 3.94
C PHE A 10 38.23 17.72 4.12
N ALA A 11 39.38 18.13 3.57
CA ALA A 11 40.58 17.31 3.58
C ALA A 11 41.09 16.97 4.98
N ASP A 12 40.98 17.90 5.93
CA ASP A 12 41.44 17.68 7.30
C ASP A 12 40.47 16.74 8.04
N PHE A 13 39.17 17.01 7.96
CA PHE A 13 38.18 16.18 8.66
C PHE A 13 38.05 14.77 8.06
N ALA A 14 38.20 14.63 6.73
CA ALA A 14 38.08 13.34 6.03
C ALA A 14 39.20 12.34 6.39
N ASP A 15 40.32 12.79 6.97
CA ASP A 15 41.38 11.92 7.50
C ASP A 15 41.03 11.33 8.88
N GLY A 16 39.91 11.76 9.47
CA GLY A 16 39.39 11.22 10.72
C GLY A 16 38.60 9.91 10.56
N THR A 17 38.03 9.45 11.67
CA THR A 17 37.16 8.26 11.75
C THR A 17 35.77 8.67 12.20
N PHE A 18 34.76 8.22 11.46
CA PHE A 18 33.36 8.48 11.74
C PHE A 18 32.76 7.32 12.54
N GLY A 19 31.97 7.63 13.57
CA GLY A 19 31.21 6.64 14.31
C GLY A 19 30.32 5.84 13.36
N ASN A 20 30.22 4.52 13.60
CA ASN A 20 29.38 3.62 12.81
C ASN A 20 29.61 3.71 11.30
N ALA A 21 30.88 3.82 10.88
CA ALA A 21 31.31 3.98 9.49
C ALA A 21 30.67 5.17 8.74
N GLY A 22 30.18 6.18 9.47
CA GLY A 22 29.52 7.33 8.87
C GLY A 22 28.07 7.09 8.45
N HIS A 23 27.40 6.08 9.01
CA HIS A 23 25.97 5.83 8.78
C HIS A 23 25.11 7.10 8.97
N ASN A 24 25.44 7.94 9.95
CA ASN A 24 24.67 9.14 10.28
C ASN A 24 25.56 10.36 10.58
N ILE A 25 26.84 10.32 10.23
CA ILE A 25 27.77 11.44 10.41
C ILE A 25 28.78 11.43 9.27
N TYR A 26 29.03 12.58 8.67
CA TYR A 26 29.97 12.73 7.57
C TYR A 26 30.59 14.11 7.59
N VAL A 27 31.59 14.32 6.73
CA VAL A 27 32.08 15.66 6.40
C VAL A 27 31.65 16.01 4.98
N SER A 28 30.90 17.09 4.84
CA SER A 28 30.51 17.59 3.53
C SER A 28 31.72 18.04 2.72
N ARG A 29 31.59 18.10 1.40
CA ARG A 29 32.65 18.62 0.52
C ARG A 29 32.98 20.09 0.81
N ALA A 30 32.05 20.85 1.41
CA ALA A 30 32.30 22.22 1.87
C ALA A 30 33.14 22.28 3.16
N GLY A 31 33.38 21.13 3.81
CA GLY A 31 34.16 21.01 5.02
C GLY A 31 33.37 21.17 6.30
N VAL A 32 32.10 20.75 6.28
CA VAL A 32 31.20 20.78 7.43
C VAL A 32 31.05 19.36 7.96
N LEU A 33 31.53 19.12 9.19
CA LEU A 33 31.26 17.89 9.92
C LEU A 33 29.86 17.99 10.54
N GLN A 34 28.96 17.10 10.12
CA GLN A 34 27.55 17.12 10.54
C GLN A 34 26.90 15.74 10.44
N ARG A 35 25.69 15.63 11.00
CA ARG A 35 24.84 14.45 10.90
C ARG A 35 24.06 14.45 9.60
N ILE A 36 23.72 13.26 9.12
CA ILE A 36 23.00 13.08 7.86
C ILE A 36 21.50 13.24 8.07
N HIS A 37 20.92 12.43 8.96
CA HIS A 37 19.47 12.31 9.07
C HIS A 37 18.85 13.32 10.04
N GLN A 38 17.82 14.03 9.58
CA GLN A 38 17.16 15.13 10.29
C GLN A 38 15.63 15.08 10.10
N TYR A 39 14.85 15.41 11.14
CA TYR A 39 13.39 15.26 11.16
C TYR A 39 12.60 16.52 11.57
N ASP A 40 13.26 17.68 11.69
CA ASP A 40 12.60 18.97 11.87
C ASP A 40 12.71 19.79 10.57
N PHE A 41 11.75 19.59 9.66
CA PHE A 41 11.79 20.16 8.31
C PHE A 41 11.39 21.64 8.27
N ASN A 42 10.73 22.14 9.32
CA ASN A 42 10.33 23.55 9.44
C ASN A 42 11.11 24.32 10.51
N LYS A 43 12.09 23.69 11.17
CA LYS A 43 12.94 24.24 12.22
C LYS A 43 12.16 24.78 13.42
N ASN A 44 11.04 24.16 13.78
CA ASN A 44 10.22 24.57 14.93
C ASN A 44 10.66 23.94 16.26
N GLY A 45 11.63 23.04 16.24
CA GLY A 45 12.17 22.32 17.39
C GLY A 45 11.36 21.11 17.81
N TYR A 46 10.48 20.57 16.95
CA TYR A 46 9.69 19.37 17.19
C TYR A 46 9.81 18.43 15.99
N MET A 47 9.61 17.14 16.25
CA MET A 47 9.78 16.13 15.20
C MET A 47 8.58 16.15 14.26
N ASP A 48 8.85 16.15 12.97
CA ASP A 48 7.84 16.06 11.92
C ASP A 48 7.69 14.61 11.45
N LEU A 49 6.48 14.23 11.03
CA LEU A 49 6.15 12.87 10.59
C LEU A 49 5.75 12.88 9.12
N LEU A 50 6.44 12.07 8.32
CA LEU A 50 6.14 11.90 6.90
C LEU A 50 5.48 10.54 6.66
N PHE A 51 4.27 10.55 6.12
CA PHE A 51 3.53 9.36 5.71
C PHE A 51 3.52 9.26 4.19
N CYS A 52 4.08 8.17 3.67
CA CYS A 52 4.17 7.89 2.25
C CYS A 52 2.83 7.31 1.76
N ASN A 53 1.83 8.18 1.62
CA ASN A 53 0.54 7.84 1.02
C ASN A 53 0.77 7.26 -0.38
N SER A 54 0.18 6.09 -0.65
CA SER A 54 0.38 5.39 -1.92
C SER A 54 -0.91 4.96 -2.61
N GLN A 55 -2.01 4.79 -1.87
CA GLN A 55 -3.28 4.30 -2.41
C GLN A 55 -4.47 4.98 -1.71
N ASN A 56 -5.55 5.31 -2.44
CA ASN A 56 -6.73 5.98 -1.86
C ASN A 56 -8.06 5.48 -2.44
N HIS A 57 -8.14 4.21 -2.79
CA HIS A 57 -9.37 3.57 -3.23
C HIS A 57 -10.12 2.89 -2.07
N LEU A 58 -11.36 2.48 -2.36
CA LEU A 58 -12.30 1.79 -1.48
C LEU A 58 -12.69 0.45 -2.11
N GLU A 59 -12.19 -0.65 -1.57
CA GLU A 59 -12.41 -2.01 -2.08
C GLU A 59 -13.75 -2.62 -1.68
N THR A 60 -14.42 -2.00 -0.72
CA THR A 60 -15.75 -2.38 -0.25
C THR A 60 -16.75 -1.29 -0.60
N ALA A 61 -16.80 -0.90 -1.87
CA ALA A 61 -17.75 0.12 -2.30
C ALA A 61 -19.18 -0.35 -1.94
N PRO A 62 -19.98 0.46 -1.20
CA PRO A 62 -21.32 0.06 -0.82
C PRO A 62 -22.23 -0.01 -2.05
N ALA A 63 -23.27 -0.81 -1.99
CA ALA A 63 -24.31 -0.81 -3.01
C ALA A 63 -25.14 0.47 -2.91
N TYR A 64 -25.59 1.01 -4.05
CA TYR A 64 -26.33 2.27 -4.11
C TYR A 64 -27.78 2.06 -4.51
N LEU A 65 -28.69 2.71 -3.79
CA LEU A 65 -30.11 2.73 -4.06
C LEU A 65 -30.61 4.16 -4.27
N TYR A 66 -31.10 4.45 -5.47
CA TYR A 66 -31.72 5.72 -5.81
C TYR A 66 -33.24 5.61 -5.73
N SER A 67 -33.83 6.31 -4.77
CA SER A 67 -35.29 6.31 -4.58
C SER A 67 -36.03 7.20 -5.58
N ASP A 68 -35.41 8.28 -6.04
CA ASP A 68 -35.94 9.19 -7.08
C ASP A 68 -34.81 9.62 -8.03
N PRO A 69 -34.27 8.68 -8.83
CA PRO A 69 -33.05 8.91 -9.63
C PRO A 69 -33.21 10.06 -10.65
N LEU A 70 -34.45 10.41 -11.00
CA LEU A 70 -34.74 11.46 -11.97
C LEU A 70 -34.63 12.87 -11.41
N ASN A 71 -34.77 13.05 -10.09
CA ASN A 71 -34.79 14.35 -9.43
C ASN A 71 -33.76 14.48 -8.29
N ASP A 72 -33.28 13.36 -7.71
CA ASP A 72 -32.27 13.32 -6.65
C ASP A 72 -31.17 12.30 -6.99
N GLN A 73 -29.95 12.80 -7.17
CA GLN A 73 -28.77 11.98 -7.47
C GLN A 73 -27.99 11.59 -6.20
N THR A 74 -28.63 11.63 -5.03
CA THR A 74 -28.08 11.16 -3.76
C THR A 74 -28.59 9.74 -3.47
N PRO A 75 -27.72 8.71 -3.45
CA PRO A 75 -28.17 7.36 -3.12
C PRO A 75 -28.30 7.16 -1.61
N MET A 76 -29.20 6.25 -1.23
CA MET A 76 -29.04 5.47 0.00
C MET A 76 -27.90 4.47 -0.20
N THR A 77 -27.03 4.34 0.78
CA THR A 77 -25.94 3.36 0.76
C THR A 77 -26.33 2.12 1.58
N LEU A 78 -26.08 0.95 1.02
CA LEU A 78 -26.19 -0.33 1.70
C LEU A 78 -24.79 -0.96 1.77
N PRO A 79 -24.30 -1.35 2.97
CA PRO A 79 -23.00 -1.99 3.08
C PRO A 79 -22.87 -3.17 2.12
N SER A 80 -21.78 -3.19 1.37
CA SER A 80 -21.39 -4.30 0.52
C SER A 80 -19.98 -4.67 0.95
N ASP A 81 -19.76 -5.95 1.26
CA ASP A 81 -18.45 -6.45 1.68
C ASP A 81 -17.67 -6.85 0.42
N GLY A 82 -17.60 -5.97 -0.59
CA GLY A 82 -16.98 -6.26 -1.89
C GLY A 82 -17.88 -7.04 -2.85
N ALA A 83 -19.12 -6.59 -3.02
CA ALA A 83 -20.09 -7.20 -3.93
C ALA A 83 -19.58 -7.16 -5.37
N ARG A 84 -19.79 -8.26 -6.11
CA ARG A 84 -19.45 -8.35 -7.55
C ARG A 84 -20.68 -8.58 -8.42
N SER A 85 -21.76 -9.11 -7.85
CA SER A 85 -23.01 -9.38 -8.55
C SER A 85 -24.19 -9.40 -7.56
N GLY A 86 -25.40 -9.52 -8.09
CA GLY A 86 -26.61 -9.61 -7.28
C GLY A 86 -27.83 -10.08 -8.06
N ALA A 87 -28.96 -10.14 -7.35
CA ALA A 87 -30.28 -10.43 -7.88
C ALA A 87 -31.35 -9.66 -7.08
N VAL A 88 -32.51 -9.43 -7.70
CA VAL A 88 -33.64 -8.72 -7.10
C VAL A 88 -34.89 -9.58 -7.28
N VAL A 89 -35.52 -9.97 -6.17
CA VAL A 89 -36.69 -10.86 -6.15
C VAL A 89 -37.42 -10.74 -4.80
N ASP A 90 -38.75 -10.80 -4.79
CA ASP A 90 -39.53 -10.92 -3.55
C ASP A 90 -39.41 -12.35 -3.00
N LEU A 91 -38.48 -12.57 -2.07
CA LEU A 91 -38.16 -13.91 -1.55
C LEU A 91 -39.24 -14.40 -0.59
N ASN A 92 -39.93 -13.49 0.09
CA ASN A 92 -40.84 -13.81 1.19
C ASN A 92 -42.33 -13.62 0.83
N GLY A 93 -42.63 -13.13 -0.38
CA GLY A 93 -43.98 -12.97 -0.91
C GLY A 93 -44.73 -11.78 -0.32
N ASN A 94 -44.03 -10.76 0.19
CA ASN A 94 -44.65 -9.57 0.80
C ASN A 94 -44.97 -8.45 -0.21
N GLY A 95 -44.58 -8.62 -1.48
CA GLY A 95 -44.73 -7.68 -2.58
C GLY A 95 -43.59 -6.68 -2.74
N TYR A 96 -42.66 -6.60 -1.80
CA TYR A 96 -41.44 -5.80 -1.89
C TYR A 96 -40.31 -6.70 -2.38
N ASN A 97 -39.57 -6.25 -3.39
CA ASN A 97 -38.38 -6.97 -3.79
C ASN A 97 -37.32 -6.98 -2.68
N ASP A 98 -36.64 -8.10 -2.51
CA ASP A 98 -35.46 -8.24 -1.67
C ASP A 98 -34.20 -8.14 -2.55
N LEU A 99 -33.11 -7.64 -1.98
CA LEU A 99 -31.84 -7.46 -2.69
C LEU A 99 -30.85 -8.54 -2.24
N VAL A 100 -30.33 -9.30 -3.18
CA VAL A 100 -29.33 -10.34 -2.92
C VAL A 100 -28.01 -9.90 -3.51
N LEU A 101 -26.95 -9.88 -2.70
CA LEU A 101 -25.61 -9.48 -3.09
C LEU A 101 -24.64 -10.65 -2.93
N GLY A 102 -23.90 -10.97 -4.00
CA GLY A 102 -22.80 -11.93 -4.00
C GLY A 102 -21.46 -11.22 -3.82
N MET A 103 -20.73 -11.59 -2.77
CA MET A 103 -19.46 -10.96 -2.39
C MET A 103 -18.26 -11.76 -2.90
N PHE A 104 -17.26 -11.06 -3.43
CA PHE A 104 -16.06 -11.69 -3.99
C PHE A 104 -14.80 -11.42 -3.15
N TYR A 105 -14.48 -10.15 -2.92
CA TYR A 105 -13.29 -9.71 -2.19
C TYR A 105 -13.53 -8.35 -1.55
N ASN A 106 -13.20 -8.20 -0.28
CA ASN A 106 -13.50 -7.00 0.50
C ASN A 106 -12.26 -6.14 0.83
N GLY A 107 -11.19 -6.23 0.03
CA GLY A 107 -9.92 -5.56 0.33
C GLY A 107 -9.04 -6.28 1.37
N ASN A 108 -9.58 -7.29 2.07
CA ASN A 108 -8.86 -8.05 3.10
C ASN A 108 -8.90 -9.57 2.86
N ARG A 109 -10.08 -10.13 2.60
CA ARG A 109 -10.33 -11.57 2.56
C ARG A 109 -11.37 -11.95 1.50
N PHE A 110 -11.42 -13.25 1.19
CA PHE A 110 -12.28 -13.85 0.15
C PHE A 110 -13.39 -14.75 0.75
N ASP A 111 -13.25 -15.15 2.01
CA ASP A 111 -14.24 -15.92 2.77
C ASP A 111 -15.38 -15.02 3.28
N LEU A 112 -16.18 -14.56 2.33
CA LEU A 112 -17.26 -13.59 2.54
C LEU A 112 -18.63 -14.27 2.51
N ASN A 113 -19.63 -13.65 3.14
CA ASN A 113 -21.01 -14.11 3.02
C ASN A 113 -21.73 -13.30 1.95
N ALA A 114 -22.62 -13.94 1.21
CA ALA A 114 -23.66 -13.20 0.50
C ALA A 114 -24.58 -12.51 1.52
N ILE A 115 -25.18 -11.40 1.12
CA ILE A 115 -26.11 -10.61 1.95
C ILE A 115 -27.45 -10.53 1.24
N ILE A 116 -28.53 -10.79 1.98
CA ILE A 116 -29.90 -10.51 1.59
C ILE A 116 -30.35 -9.28 2.38
N TYR A 117 -30.79 -8.22 1.72
CA TYR A 117 -31.53 -7.11 2.32
C TYR A 117 -33.01 -7.27 2.03
N PHE A 118 -33.82 -7.43 3.08
CA PHE A 118 -35.25 -7.63 2.92
C PHE A 118 -35.98 -6.31 2.66
N GLY A 119 -36.76 -6.28 1.59
CA GLY A 119 -37.60 -5.17 1.20
C GLY A 119 -38.79 -5.00 2.13
N SER A 120 -39.15 -3.75 2.41
CA SER A 120 -40.28 -3.41 3.27
C SER A 120 -40.83 -2.01 2.94
N PRO A 121 -42.01 -1.65 3.45
CA PRO A 121 -42.52 -0.28 3.34
C PRO A 121 -41.60 0.78 3.98
N ALA A 122 -40.72 0.38 4.89
CA ALA A 122 -39.74 1.26 5.53
C ALA A 122 -38.43 1.39 4.73
N GLY A 123 -38.33 0.71 3.57
CA GLY A 123 -37.10 0.58 2.81
C GLY A 123 -36.18 -0.51 3.35
N TYR A 124 -34.90 -0.43 2.96
CA TYR A 124 -33.85 -1.39 3.29
C TYR A 124 -33.01 -0.90 4.47
N SER A 125 -32.48 -1.83 5.27
CA SER A 125 -31.54 -1.50 6.35
C SER A 125 -30.76 -2.72 6.83
N GLU A 126 -29.64 -2.49 7.51
CA GLU A 126 -28.84 -3.53 8.18
C GLU A 126 -29.59 -4.26 9.31
N ASN A 127 -30.73 -3.74 9.79
CA ASN A 127 -31.57 -4.42 10.77
C ASN A 127 -32.43 -5.53 10.16
N TYR A 128 -32.64 -5.49 8.84
CA TYR A 128 -33.49 -6.43 8.10
C TYR A 128 -32.65 -7.11 7.01
N GLN A 129 -31.61 -7.83 7.43
CA GLN A 129 -30.73 -8.57 6.54
C GLN A 129 -30.46 -10.00 7.01
N GLN A 130 -30.03 -10.85 6.08
CA GLN A 130 -29.53 -12.19 6.37
C GLN A 130 -28.25 -12.48 5.59
N HIS A 131 -27.30 -13.13 6.26
CA HIS A 131 -26.06 -13.60 5.65
C HIS A 131 -26.16 -15.08 5.27
N LEU A 132 -25.71 -15.42 4.06
CA LEU A 132 -25.58 -16.79 3.58
C LEU A 132 -24.12 -17.11 3.26
N PRO A 133 -23.59 -18.27 3.69
CA PRO A 133 -22.20 -18.64 3.43
C PRO A 133 -22.02 -19.03 1.96
N ALA A 134 -21.69 -18.07 1.11
CA ALA A 134 -21.39 -18.22 -0.31
C ALA A 134 -20.14 -17.40 -0.66
N PRO A 135 -18.94 -17.85 -0.23
CA PRO A 135 -17.70 -17.12 -0.41
C PRO A 135 -17.27 -17.09 -1.88
N GLU A 136 -16.43 -16.12 -2.24
CA GLU A 136 -15.88 -15.97 -3.60
C GLU A 136 -16.97 -16.00 -4.69
N CYS A 137 -18.14 -15.42 -4.38
CA CYS A 137 -19.29 -15.41 -5.27
C CYS A 137 -19.14 -14.28 -6.31
N TYR A 138 -19.21 -14.63 -7.59
CA TYR A 138 -19.09 -13.65 -8.68
C TYR A 138 -20.33 -13.58 -9.57
N SER A 139 -21.32 -14.47 -9.41
CA SER A 139 -22.63 -14.33 -10.08
C SER A 139 -23.76 -14.94 -9.24
N VAL A 140 -24.96 -14.38 -9.33
CA VAL A 140 -26.14 -14.73 -8.51
C VAL A 140 -27.37 -14.84 -9.40
N ALA A 141 -28.18 -15.87 -9.19
CA ALA A 141 -29.51 -16.01 -9.79
C ALA A 141 -30.53 -16.46 -8.74
N ALA A 142 -31.80 -16.14 -8.98
CA ALA A 142 -32.91 -16.55 -8.15
C ALA A 142 -34.02 -17.19 -9.00
N GLY A 143 -34.64 -18.25 -8.49
CA GLY A 143 -35.70 -18.98 -9.18
C GLY A 143 -36.21 -20.13 -8.32
N ASP A 144 -37.45 -20.55 -8.52
CA ASP A 144 -38.03 -21.72 -7.83
C ASP A 144 -37.55 -23.01 -8.51
N PHE A 145 -36.35 -23.47 -8.17
CA PHE A 145 -35.71 -24.60 -8.87
C PHE A 145 -36.36 -25.95 -8.51
N ASN A 146 -37.08 -26.01 -7.39
CA ASN A 146 -37.70 -27.22 -6.86
C ASN A 146 -39.25 -27.25 -6.95
N GLY A 147 -39.86 -26.17 -7.45
CA GLY A 147 -41.29 -26.06 -7.73
C GLY A 147 -42.17 -25.99 -6.47
N ASP A 148 -41.61 -25.57 -5.34
CA ASP A 148 -42.35 -25.47 -4.07
C ASP A 148 -43.13 -24.16 -3.91
N GLY A 149 -43.06 -23.28 -4.91
CA GLY A 149 -43.70 -21.98 -4.99
C GLY A 149 -42.88 -20.87 -4.33
N LYS A 150 -41.64 -21.11 -3.93
CA LYS A 150 -40.75 -20.12 -3.30
C LYS A 150 -39.48 -19.93 -4.13
N PRO A 151 -39.00 -18.69 -4.29
CA PRO A 151 -37.71 -18.47 -4.91
C PRO A 151 -36.58 -19.08 -4.09
N ASP A 152 -35.74 -19.88 -4.74
CA ASP A 152 -34.46 -20.35 -4.26
C ASP A 152 -33.33 -19.42 -4.74
N LEU A 153 -32.13 -19.57 -4.17
CA LEU A 153 -30.96 -18.77 -4.52
C LEU A 153 -29.81 -19.65 -5.01
N ALA A 154 -29.25 -19.32 -6.16
CA ALA A 154 -28.07 -19.93 -6.72
C ALA A 154 -26.91 -18.92 -6.75
N PHE A 155 -25.79 -19.29 -6.13
CA PHE A 155 -24.56 -18.51 -6.07
C PHE A 155 -23.47 -19.26 -6.83
N LEU A 156 -22.91 -18.64 -7.86
CA LEU A 156 -21.77 -19.18 -8.56
C LEU A 156 -20.48 -18.69 -7.88
N CYS A 157 -19.80 -19.64 -7.23
CA CYS A 157 -18.56 -19.44 -6.49
C CYS A 157 -17.38 -20.05 -7.27
N THR A 158 -16.15 -19.67 -6.92
CA THR A 158 -14.91 -20.21 -7.54
C THR A 158 -14.75 -21.74 -7.39
N HIS A 159 -15.44 -22.34 -6.43
CA HIS A 159 -15.46 -23.78 -6.18
C HIS A 159 -16.73 -24.49 -6.71
N GLY A 160 -17.52 -23.84 -7.56
CA GLY A 160 -18.74 -24.35 -8.15
C GLY A 160 -20.03 -23.65 -7.67
N LEU A 161 -21.17 -24.15 -8.11
CA LEU A 161 -22.48 -23.58 -7.80
C LEU A 161 -22.98 -24.02 -6.43
N ARG A 162 -23.32 -23.06 -5.56
CA ARG A 162 -23.99 -23.29 -4.28
C ARG A 162 -25.45 -22.85 -4.36
N VAL A 163 -26.37 -23.76 -4.05
CA VAL A 163 -27.81 -23.51 -4.09
C VAL A 163 -28.41 -23.57 -2.70
N PHE A 164 -29.15 -22.53 -2.32
CA PHE A 164 -29.96 -22.48 -1.11
C PHE A 164 -31.42 -22.64 -1.49
N TYR A 165 -31.99 -23.80 -1.16
CA TYR A 165 -33.42 -24.04 -1.32
C TYR A 165 -34.19 -23.41 -0.16
N GLN A 166 -35.19 -22.59 -0.46
CA GLN A 166 -35.93 -21.87 0.57
C GLN A 166 -36.82 -22.83 1.37
N SER A 167 -36.80 -22.74 2.70
CA SER A 167 -37.65 -23.59 3.54
C SER A 167 -38.98 -22.91 3.91
N SER A 168 -39.84 -23.59 4.67
CA SER A 168 -41.03 -22.98 5.26
C SER A 168 -40.72 -21.80 6.20
N ILE A 169 -39.51 -21.73 6.75
CA ILE A 169 -39.05 -20.68 7.67
C ILE A 169 -38.05 -19.70 7.03
N GLY A 170 -37.91 -19.73 5.70
CA GLY A 170 -36.94 -18.92 4.95
C GLY A 170 -35.63 -19.65 4.67
N PHE A 171 -34.55 -18.89 4.41
CA PHE A 171 -33.23 -19.46 4.16
C PHE A 171 -32.55 -19.90 5.46
N GLU A 172 -31.98 -21.09 5.47
CA GLU A 172 -31.24 -21.62 6.61
C GLU A 172 -29.74 -21.66 6.23
N PRO A 173 -28.84 -20.95 6.94
CA PRO A 173 -27.44 -20.79 6.51
C PRO A 173 -26.64 -22.09 6.34
N LYS A 174 -27.08 -23.20 6.95
CA LYS A 174 -26.43 -24.51 6.86
C LYS A 174 -27.10 -25.48 5.87
N ARG A 175 -28.17 -25.06 5.21
CA ARG A 175 -28.96 -25.90 4.31
C ARG A 175 -28.75 -25.42 2.88
N PHE A 176 -27.63 -25.84 2.30
CA PHE A 176 -27.29 -25.60 0.91
C PHE A 176 -26.82 -26.90 0.26
N VAL A 177 -26.79 -26.88 -1.07
CA VAL A 177 -26.24 -27.96 -1.90
C VAL A 177 -25.14 -27.36 -2.77
N ASP A 178 -23.96 -27.99 -2.75
CA ASP A 178 -22.87 -27.67 -3.67
C ASP A 178 -22.94 -28.60 -4.88
N LEU A 179 -23.05 -28.01 -6.06
CA LEU A 179 -23.12 -28.69 -7.35
C LEU A 179 -21.86 -28.40 -8.15
N GLN A 180 -21.31 -29.44 -8.79
CA GLN A 180 -20.15 -29.32 -9.68
C GLN A 180 -20.58 -28.74 -11.02
N ILE A 181 -21.02 -27.49 -10.98
CA ILE A 181 -21.40 -26.65 -12.11
C ILE A 181 -20.46 -25.45 -12.06
N GLU A 182 -19.66 -25.32 -13.10
CA GLU A 182 -18.69 -24.24 -13.29
C GLU A 182 -19.18 -23.31 -14.41
N GLY A 183 -18.79 -22.04 -14.34
CA GLY A 183 -19.14 -21.02 -15.33
C GLY A 183 -18.56 -19.66 -14.95
N SER A 184 -18.89 -18.62 -15.70
CA SER A 184 -18.57 -17.22 -15.41
C SER A 184 -19.83 -16.42 -15.02
N GLN A 185 -21.00 -16.75 -15.58
CA GLN A 185 -22.25 -16.03 -15.35
C GLN A 185 -23.45 -16.98 -15.29
N ILE A 186 -24.46 -16.60 -14.48
CA ILE A 186 -25.70 -17.36 -14.35
C ILE A 186 -26.94 -16.48 -14.45
N THR A 187 -28.03 -17.07 -14.95
CA THR A 187 -29.39 -16.53 -14.86
C THR A 187 -30.39 -17.65 -14.69
N ALA A 188 -31.58 -17.36 -14.18
CA ALA A 188 -32.60 -18.35 -13.93
C ALA A 188 -33.98 -17.90 -14.41
N VAL A 189 -34.70 -18.81 -15.08
CA VAL A 189 -36.09 -18.63 -15.52
C VAL A 189 -36.68 -20.00 -15.87
N ASP A 190 -37.98 -20.20 -15.66
CA ASP A 190 -38.70 -21.40 -16.12
C ASP A 190 -38.84 -21.35 -17.66
N LEU A 191 -37.88 -21.93 -18.36
CA LEU A 191 -37.74 -21.80 -19.82
C LEU A 191 -38.75 -22.66 -20.57
N ASP A 192 -39.09 -23.82 -20.02
CA ASP A 192 -40.00 -24.76 -20.66
C ASP A 192 -41.45 -24.68 -20.13
N VAL A 193 -41.68 -23.84 -19.13
CA VAL A 193 -42.97 -23.53 -18.50
C VAL A 193 -43.55 -24.77 -17.82
N ASP A 194 -42.69 -25.57 -17.19
CA ASP A 194 -43.05 -26.77 -16.44
C ASP A 194 -43.29 -26.50 -14.94
N GLY A 195 -43.04 -25.27 -14.49
CA GLY A 195 -43.22 -24.80 -13.12
C GLY A 195 -41.93 -24.85 -12.28
N TYR A 196 -40.81 -25.28 -12.86
CA TYR A 196 -39.50 -25.26 -12.22
C TYR A 196 -38.63 -24.22 -12.92
N ALA A 197 -37.96 -23.36 -12.16
CA ALA A 197 -36.95 -22.49 -12.74
C ALA A 197 -35.79 -23.33 -13.29
N ASP A 198 -35.29 -22.95 -14.46
CA ASP A 198 -34.09 -23.53 -15.06
C ASP A 198 -32.90 -22.59 -14.88
N LEU A 199 -31.72 -23.15 -14.71
CA LEU A 199 -30.48 -22.38 -14.57
C LEU A 199 -29.72 -22.38 -15.88
N VAL A 200 -29.48 -21.20 -16.43
CA VAL A 200 -28.58 -21.01 -17.57
C VAL A 200 -27.21 -20.58 -17.05
N VAL A 201 -26.18 -21.27 -17.51
CA VAL A 201 -24.79 -21.02 -17.13
C VAL A 201 -23.97 -20.76 -18.38
N GLY A 202 -23.39 -19.57 -18.46
CA GLY A 202 -22.38 -19.23 -19.45
C GLY A 202 -20.98 -19.42 -18.89
N SER A 203 -20.06 -19.80 -19.77
CA SER A 203 -18.65 -20.03 -19.45
C SER A 203 -17.76 -18.97 -20.11
N ALA A 204 -16.55 -18.78 -19.57
CA ALA A 204 -15.57 -17.84 -20.12
C ALA A 204 -15.13 -18.16 -21.56
N ASP A 205 -15.26 -19.42 -21.99
CA ASP A 205 -14.98 -19.85 -23.37
C ASP A 205 -16.15 -19.56 -24.35
N GLY A 206 -17.22 -18.93 -23.87
CA GLY A 206 -18.42 -18.61 -24.65
C GLY A 206 -19.42 -19.77 -24.74
N SER A 207 -19.12 -20.95 -24.21
CA SER A 207 -20.09 -22.04 -24.14
C SER A 207 -21.22 -21.70 -23.17
N THR A 208 -22.44 -22.15 -23.49
CA THR A 208 -23.60 -21.98 -22.62
C THR A 208 -24.31 -23.32 -22.42
N ARG A 209 -24.75 -23.57 -21.19
CA ARG A 209 -25.47 -24.77 -20.81
C ARG A 209 -26.69 -24.43 -19.98
N ILE A 210 -27.78 -25.13 -20.24
CA ILE A 210 -29.03 -25.03 -19.47
C ILE A 210 -29.12 -26.26 -18.56
N TYR A 211 -29.36 -26.05 -17.27
CA TYR A 211 -29.64 -27.07 -16.27
C TYR A 211 -31.11 -26.99 -15.89
N TRP A 212 -31.84 -28.06 -16.15
CA TRP A 212 -33.29 -28.09 -16.04
C TRP A 212 -33.72 -28.32 -14.58
N GLY A 213 -34.63 -27.48 -14.07
CA GLY A 213 -35.29 -27.66 -12.77
C GLY A 213 -36.16 -28.92 -12.71
N ALA A 214 -36.48 -29.37 -11.50
CA ALA A 214 -37.44 -30.45 -11.24
C ALA A 214 -37.79 -30.51 -9.74
N ASP A 215 -38.62 -31.48 -9.34
CA ASP A 215 -39.09 -31.66 -7.96
C ASP A 215 -37.98 -31.93 -6.92
N ASP A 216 -36.79 -32.34 -7.35
CA ASP A 216 -35.60 -32.52 -6.50
C ASP A 216 -34.58 -31.37 -6.62
N GLY A 217 -34.93 -30.27 -7.29
CA GLY A 217 -34.05 -29.11 -7.52
C GLY A 217 -33.09 -29.34 -8.69
N LEU A 218 -31.99 -28.58 -8.77
CA LEU A 218 -31.00 -28.69 -9.85
C LEU A 218 -30.13 -29.95 -9.75
N ASP A 219 -29.89 -30.63 -10.89
CA ASP A 219 -28.93 -31.75 -11.02
C ASP A 219 -27.95 -31.49 -12.20
N PRO A 220 -26.62 -31.54 -11.99
CA PRO A 220 -25.62 -31.38 -13.05
C PRO A 220 -25.77 -32.32 -14.26
N LYS A 221 -26.49 -33.45 -14.10
CA LYS A 221 -26.75 -34.42 -15.17
C LYS A 221 -27.98 -34.09 -16.01
N ARG A 222 -28.89 -33.24 -15.51
CA ARG A 222 -30.05 -32.77 -16.25
C ARG A 222 -29.73 -31.47 -16.95
N SER A 223 -28.88 -31.56 -17.96
CA SER A 223 -28.44 -30.38 -18.70
C SER A 223 -28.44 -30.59 -20.20
N ILE A 224 -28.55 -29.50 -20.95
CA ILE A 224 -28.31 -29.48 -22.39
C ILE A 224 -27.32 -28.36 -22.73
N GLU A 225 -26.36 -28.69 -23.59
CA GLU A 225 -25.48 -27.68 -24.18
C GLU A 225 -26.22 -26.93 -25.27
N VAL A 226 -26.09 -25.61 -25.26
CA VAL A 226 -26.78 -24.74 -26.20
C VAL A 226 -26.03 -24.73 -27.53
N PRO A 227 -26.69 -24.99 -28.68
CA PRO A 227 -26.05 -25.08 -29.99
C PRO A 227 -25.78 -23.70 -30.61
N VAL A 228 -25.00 -22.85 -29.95
CA VAL A 228 -24.52 -21.58 -30.52
C VAL A 228 -23.06 -21.74 -30.92
N GLU A 229 -22.70 -21.30 -32.14
CA GLU A 229 -21.30 -21.29 -32.56
C GLU A 229 -20.51 -20.32 -31.66
N SER A 230 -19.61 -20.87 -30.83
CA SER A 230 -18.68 -20.07 -30.03
C SER A 230 -17.75 -19.31 -30.99
N GLY A 231 -17.84 -17.97 -31.00
CA GLY A 231 -16.89 -17.14 -31.73
C GLY A 231 -15.49 -17.32 -31.15
N GLY A 232 -14.61 -18.00 -31.87
CA GLY A 232 -13.28 -18.42 -31.40
C GLY A 232 -12.22 -17.32 -31.23
N GLU A 233 -12.60 -16.07 -30.98
CA GLU A 233 -11.66 -14.99 -30.68
C GLU A 233 -12.13 -14.22 -29.46
N SER A 234 -11.48 -14.46 -28.32
CA SER A 234 -11.52 -13.53 -27.20
C SER A 234 -10.92 -12.21 -27.67
N VAL A 235 -11.66 -11.11 -27.58
CA VAL A 235 -11.04 -9.79 -27.69
C VAL A 235 -10.09 -9.69 -26.50
N ALA A 236 -8.79 -9.79 -26.74
CA ALA A 236 -7.79 -9.64 -25.68
C ALA A 236 -8.05 -8.33 -24.96
N ALA A 237 -8.12 -8.37 -23.63
CA ALA A 237 -8.08 -7.15 -22.83
C ALA A 237 -6.79 -6.41 -23.18
N ASP A 238 -6.86 -5.08 -23.17
CA ASP A 238 -5.65 -4.25 -23.31
C ASP A 238 -4.86 -4.41 -21.99
N ASP A 239 -4.01 -5.44 -21.94
CA ASP A 239 -3.38 -6.02 -20.73
C ASP A 239 -2.30 -5.12 -20.10
N HIS A 240 -2.33 -3.81 -20.34
CA HIS A 240 -1.39 -2.86 -19.74
C HIS A 240 -1.50 -2.80 -18.21
N GLU A 241 -2.60 -3.27 -17.62
CA GLU A 241 -2.88 -3.20 -16.18
C GLU A 241 -2.74 -4.54 -15.43
N ALA A 242 -2.59 -5.67 -16.12
CA ALA A 242 -2.58 -7.01 -15.49
C ALA A 242 -1.39 -7.23 -14.53
N ALA A 243 -0.39 -6.35 -14.57
CA ALA A 243 0.76 -6.34 -13.66
C ALA A 243 0.53 -5.52 -12.37
N SER A 244 -0.59 -4.79 -12.24
CA SER A 244 -0.93 -4.03 -11.03
C SER A 244 -1.31 -4.95 -9.87
N ALA A 245 -0.86 -4.63 -8.66
CA ALA A 245 -1.18 -5.41 -7.45
C ALA A 245 -2.68 -5.41 -7.11
N GLU A 246 -3.40 -4.35 -7.50
CA GLU A 246 -4.84 -4.16 -7.25
C GLU A 246 -5.62 -4.21 -8.58
N TYR A 247 -5.15 -5.02 -9.54
CA TYR A 247 -5.83 -5.22 -10.82
C TYR A 247 -7.27 -5.71 -10.63
N VAL A 248 -8.19 -5.05 -11.31
CA VAL A 248 -9.61 -5.38 -11.30
C VAL A 248 -9.99 -5.91 -12.68
N ALA A 249 -10.36 -7.19 -12.75
CA ALA A 249 -10.76 -7.83 -14.00
C ALA A 249 -11.96 -7.15 -14.64
N GLU A 250 -11.93 -7.06 -15.98
CA GLU A 250 -13.08 -6.64 -16.76
C GLU A 250 -14.30 -7.53 -16.47
N PRO A 251 -15.52 -6.97 -16.50
CA PRO A 251 -16.73 -7.78 -16.34
C PRO A 251 -16.91 -8.66 -17.57
N ASP A 252 -17.30 -9.92 -17.33
CA ASP A 252 -17.75 -10.81 -18.40
C ASP A 252 -19.12 -10.36 -18.92
N PRO A 253 -19.42 -10.57 -20.22
CA PRO A 253 -20.78 -10.42 -20.72
C PRO A 253 -21.78 -11.27 -19.92
N LEU A 254 -22.92 -10.68 -19.58
CA LEU A 254 -23.93 -11.36 -18.79
C LEU A 254 -24.58 -12.50 -19.60
N THR A 255 -24.72 -13.65 -18.95
CA THR A 255 -25.60 -14.71 -19.45
C THR A 255 -27.03 -14.31 -19.16
N GLN A 256 -27.83 -14.10 -20.20
CA GLN A 256 -29.19 -13.58 -20.07
C GLN A 256 -30.18 -14.36 -20.90
N VAL A 257 -31.40 -14.42 -20.39
CA VAL A 257 -32.58 -14.81 -21.13
C VAL A 257 -33.50 -13.61 -21.14
N ILE A 258 -33.89 -13.16 -22.34
CA ILE A 258 -34.88 -12.10 -22.51
C ILE A 258 -36.22 -12.70 -22.89
N SER A 259 -37.29 -12.01 -22.50
CA SER A 259 -38.65 -12.33 -22.96
C SER A 259 -39.03 -11.38 -24.07
N LEU A 260 -39.41 -11.93 -25.22
CA LEU A 260 -40.06 -11.21 -26.31
C LEU A 260 -41.49 -11.72 -26.49
N CYS A 261 -42.28 -11.02 -27.29
CA CYS A 261 -43.67 -11.38 -27.59
C CYS A 261 -43.86 -12.80 -28.15
N ASP A 262 -42.82 -13.39 -28.74
CA ASP A 262 -42.80 -14.75 -29.30
C ASP A 262 -42.14 -15.81 -28.38
N GLY A 263 -41.61 -15.40 -27.22
CA GLY A 263 -41.12 -16.30 -26.16
C GLY A 263 -39.73 -15.96 -25.65
N TYR A 264 -39.15 -16.90 -24.90
CA TYR A 264 -37.83 -16.73 -24.31
C TYR A 264 -36.72 -16.89 -25.35
N HIS A 265 -35.75 -15.98 -25.29
CA HIS A 265 -34.56 -15.99 -26.11
C HIS A 265 -33.33 -15.96 -25.22
N LEU A 266 -32.45 -16.93 -25.41
CA LEU A 266 -31.10 -16.86 -24.85
C LEU A 266 -30.30 -15.81 -25.62
N VAL A 267 -29.63 -14.94 -24.87
CA VAL A 267 -28.70 -13.94 -25.40
C VAL A 267 -27.29 -14.54 -25.37
N ALA A 268 -26.66 -14.66 -26.54
CA ALA A 268 -25.31 -15.16 -26.69
C ALA A 268 -24.43 -14.08 -27.36
N PRO A 269 -23.65 -13.32 -26.58
CA PRO A 269 -22.77 -12.29 -27.11
C PRO A 269 -21.60 -12.91 -27.89
N LEU A 270 -21.28 -12.31 -29.03
CA LEU A 270 -20.10 -12.57 -29.85
C LEU A 270 -19.27 -11.29 -29.97
N PRO A 271 -18.00 -11.36 -30.43
CA PRO A 271 -17.14 -10.18 -30.50
C PRO A 271 -17.71 -8.98 -31.27
N ASN A 272 -18.45 -9.24 -32.36
CA ASN A 272 -19.00 -8.21 -33.27
C ASN A 272 -20.51 -8.30 -33.50
N SER A 273 -21.19 -9.17 -32.77
CA SER A 273 -22.64 -9.32 -32.84
C SER A 273 -23.19 -9.92 -31.55
N VAL A 274 -24.50 -9.85 -31.36
CA VAL A 274 -25.20 -10.62 -30.33
C VAL A 274 -26.20 -11.55 -31.00
N ILE A 275 -26.19 -12.81 -30.62
CA ILE A 275 -27.12 -13.83 -31.09
C ILE A 275 -28.28 -13.96 -30.10
N PHE A 276 -29.48 -14.09 -30.64
CA PHE A 276 -30.68 -14.43 -29.89
C PHE A 276 -31.16 -15.80 -30.36
N LEU A 277 -31.22 -16.75 -29.43
CA LEU A 277 -31.66 -18.11 -29.70
C LEU A 277 -33.01 -18.38 -29.03
N PRO A 278 -34.10 -18.54 -29.79
CA PRO A 278 -35.40 -18.87 -29.21
C PRO A 278 -35.35 -20.24 -28.52
N ILE A 279 -35.85 -20.31 -27.28
CA ILE A 279 -36.01 -21.55 -26.51
C ILE A 279 -37.50 -21.89 -26.47
N ARG A 280 -37.84 -23.11 -26.89
CA ARG A 280 -39.22 -23.59 -26.92
C ARG A 280 -39.55 -24.43 -25.69
N LYS A 281 -40.85 -24.51 -25.39
CA LYS A 281 -41.41 -25.31 -24.29
C LYS A 281 -41.12 -26.80 -24.35
N ASP A 282 -40.75 -27.33 -25.51
CA ASP A 282 -40.32 -28.72 -25.67
C ASP A 282 -38.80 -28.89 -25.50
N ARG A 283 -38.13 -27.90 -24.90
CA ARG A 283 -36.67 -27.81 -24.70
C ARG A 283 -35.86 -27.82 -26.01
N SER A 284 -36.52 -27.58 -27.15
CA SER A 284 -35.86 -27.44 -28.45
C SER A 284 -35.54 -25.98 -28.77
N PHE A 285 -34.56 -25.77 -29.65
CA PHE A 285 -34.11 -24.44 -30.06
C PHE A 285 -34.72 -24.04 -31.40
N GLY A 286 -35.18 -22.78 -31.50
CA GLY A 286 -35.62 -22.16 -32.74
C GLY A 286 -34.45 -21.71 -33.63
N PRO A 287 -34.73 -21.16 -34.82
CA PRO A 287 -33.70 -20.53 -35.63
C PRO A 287 -33.17 -19.28 -34.91
N SER A 288 -31.86 -19.21 -34.70
CA SER A 288 -31.22 -18.02 -34.14
C SER A 288 -31.21 -16.86 -35.12
N TRP A 289 -31.17 -15.65 -34.59
CA TRP A 289 -30.95 -14.41 -35.33
C TRP A 289 -29.93 -13.54 -34.58
N ALA A 290 -29.39 -12.51 -35.24
CA ALA A 290 -28.31 -11.72 -34.67
C ALA A 290 -28.42 -10.24 -35.00
N LEU A 291 -27.88 -9.40 -34.11
CA LEU A 291 -27.72 -7.96 -34.31
C LEU A 291 -26.24 -7.59 -34.32
N ALA A 292 -25.86 -6.63 -35.16
CA ALA A 292 -24.48 -6.20 -35.32
C ALA A 292 -24.09 -5.19 -34.24
N CYS A 293 -23.30 -5.59 -33.26
CA CYS A 293 -22.78 -4.72 -32.21
C CYS A 293 -21.52 -5.34 -31.62
N ARG A 294 -20.51 -4.51 -31.41
CA ARG A 294 -19.24 -4.96 -30.86
C ARG A 294 -19.29 -5.07 -29.34
N GLN A 295 -18.75 -6.17 -28.80
CA GLN A 295 -18.59 -6.40 -27.35
C GLN A 295 -19.89 -6.12 -26.56
N THR A 296 -20.94 -6.90 -26.85
CA THR A 296 -22.18 -6.86 -26.07
C THR A 296 -21.94 -7.37 -24.66
N MET A 297 -22.40 -6.60 -23.68
CA MET A 297 -22.28 -6.92 -22.26
C MET A 297 -23.61 -7.35 -21.66
N SER A 298 -24.71 -6.70 -22.04
CA SER A 298 -26.06 -6.97 -21.52
C SER A 298 -27.13 -6.47 -22.49
N VAL A 299 -28.32 -7.07 -22.44
CA VAL A 299 -29.49 -6.70 -23.23
C VAL A 299 -30.72 -6.59 -22.33
N ALA A 300 -31.50 -5.53 -22.53
CA ALA A 300 -32.81 -5.33 -21.89
C ALA A 300 -33.90 -5.06 -22.94
N VAL A 301 -35.14 -5.38 -22.58
CA VAL A 301 -36.33 -5.20 -23.43
C VAL A 301 -37.26 -4.19 -22.74
N GLY A 302 -37.85 -3.27 -23.50
CA GLY A 302 -38.90 -2.36 -23.00
C GLY A 302 -39.49 -1.48 -24.09
N ASP A 303 -40.48 -0.66 -23.76
CA ASP A 303 -41.19 0.24 -24.67
C ASP A 303 -40.73 1.69 -24.45
N ILE A 304 -39.56 2.03 -25.02
CA ILE A 304 -38.89 3.33 -24.80
C ILE A 304 -39.72 4.50 -25.34
N LYS A 305 -40.68 4.23 -26.25
CA LYS A 305 -41.57 5.22 -26.87
C LYS A 305 -42.98 5.25 -26.32
N GLY A 306 -43.35 4.32 -25.43
CA GLY A 306 -44.71 4.18 -24.94
C GLY A 306 -45.75 3.90 -26.02
N ASN A 307 -45.36 3.20 -27.09
CA ASN A 307 -46.22 2.93 -28.25
C ASN A 307 -46.77 1.49 -28.30
N GLY A 308 -46.42 0.67 -27.32
CA GLY A 308 -46.78 -0.73 -27.17
C GLY A 308 -45.89 -1.72 -27.94
N SER A 309 -44.75 -1.29 -28.47
CA SER A 309 -43.80 -2.15 -29.20
C SER A 309 -42.55 -2.41 -28.36
N GLU A 310 -42.07 -3.65 -28.36
CA GLU A 310 -40.82 -4.03 -27.68
C GLU A 310 -39.61 -3.46 -28.44
N ASP A 311 -38.80 -2.66 -27.77
CA ASP A 311 -37.49 -2.18 -28.19
C ASP A 311 -36.38 -2.96 -27.44
N LEU A 312 -35.23 -3.13 -28.07
CA LEU A 312 -34.04 -3.74 -27.46
C LEU A 312 -33.00 -2.69 -27.14
N VAL A 313 -32.57 -2.62 -25.89
CA VAL A 313 -31.40 -1.85 -25.49
C VAL A 313 -30.24 -2.81 -25.28
N VAL A 314 -29.18 -2.62 -26.05
CA VAL A 314 -27.96 -3.42 -26.00
C VAL A 314 -26.85 -2.57 -25.41
N ALA A 315 -26.49 -2.86 -24.15
CA ALA A 315 -25.28 -2.34 -23.54
C ALA A 315 -24.07 -3.00 -24.20
N CYS A 316 -23.27 -2.21 -24.90
CA CYS A 316 -22.12 -2.69 -25.64
C CYS A 316 -21.03 -1.63 -25.71
N ARG A 317 -19.84 -2.04 -26.19
CA ARG A 317 -18.69 -1.17 -26.41
C ARG A 317 -18.41 -1.03 -27.92
N ASP A 318 -19.46 -0.69 -28.66
CA ASP A 318 -19.36 -0.37 -30.09
C ASP A 318 -18.84 1.07 -30.25
N SER A 319 -18.39 1.46 -31.44
CA SER A 319 -17.80 2.80 -31.66
C SER A 319 -18.47 3.55 -32.81
N VAL A 320 -18.95 4.76 -32.53
CA VAL A 320 -19.49 5.69 -33.52
C VAL A 320 -18.71 7.00 -33.46
N GLY A 321 -18.05 7.35 -34.56
CA GLY A 321 -17.28 8.60 -34.65
C GLY A 321 -16.06 8.67 -33.72
N GLY A 322 -15.57 7.51 -33.25
CA GLY A 322 -14.40 7.42 -32.35
C GLY A 322 -14.75 7.45 -30.86
N SER A 323 -16.03 7.51 -30.49
CA SER A 323 -16.50 7.37 -29.11
C SER A 323 -17.29 6.09 -28.94
N GLU A 324 -17.19 5.46 -27.77
CA GLU A 324 -17.98 4.28 -27.45
C GLU A 324 -19.50 4.61 -27.40
N CYS A 325 -20.32 3.60 -27.69
CA CYS A 325 -21.77 3.71 -27.60
C CYS A 325 -22.45 2.36 -27.37
N SER A 326 -23.63 2.46 -26.74
CA SER A 326 -24.64 1.40 -26.66
C SER A 326 -25.74 1.65 -27.69
N TRP A 327 -26.57 0.66 -27.98
CA TRP A 327 -27.59 0.75 -29.04
C TRP A 327 -29.00 0.54 -28.52
N ILE A 328 -29.94 1.33 -29.04
CA ILE A 328 -31.37 0.98 -29.04
C ILE A 328 -31.72 0.46 -30.43
N TYR A 329 -32.20 -0.77 -30.52
CA TYR A 329 -32.81 -1.34 -31.72
C TYR A 329 -34.32 -1.21 -31.60
N TRP A 330 -34.91 -0.47 -32.54
CA TRP A 330 -36.33 -0.12 -32.49
C TRP A 330 -37.17 -1.25 -33.08
N GLY A 331 -38.14 -1.74 -32.31
CA GLY A 331 -39.08 -2.76 -32.75
C GLY A 331 -39.95 -2.30 -33.92
N GLY A 332 -40.34 -3.23 -34.78
CA GLY A 332 -41.23 -2.97 -35.92
C GLY A 332 -41.90 -4.24 -36.44
N GLU A 333 -42.79 -4.11 -37.42
CA GLU A 333 -43.56 -5.24 -37.98
C GLU A 333 -42.68 -6.39 -38.53
N ASN A 334 -41.42 -6.11 -38.88
CA ASN A 334 -40.45 -7.08 -39.39
C ASN A 334 -39.37 -7.48 -38.37
N GLY A 335 -39.56 -7.16 -37.08
CA GLY A 335 -38.57 -7.40 -36.03
C GLY A 335 -37.50 -6.31 -35.93
N PHE A 336 -36.31 -6.68 -35.44
CA PHE A 336 -35.19 -5.78 -35.20
C PHE A 336 -34.20 -5.79 -36.37
N ASP A 337 -33.69 -4.61 -36.75
CA ASP A 337 -32.74 -4.46 -37.85
C ASP A 337 -31.60 -3.49 -37.50
N ALA A 338 -30.41 -3.74 -38.06
CA ALA A 338 -29.20 -2.98 -37.83
C ALA A 338 -29.23 -1.55 -38.42
N GLU A 339 -30.11 -1.29 -39.39
CA GLU A 339 -30.31 0.07 -39.94
C GLU A 339 -31.35 0.88 -39.13
N HIS A 340 -32.17 0.21 -38.31
CA HIS A 340 -33.22 0.84 -37.49
C HIS A 340 -32.82 0.91 -36.01
N ARG A 341 -31.74 1.64 -35.74
CA ARG A 341 -31.19 1.79 -34.39
C ARG A 341 -30.74 3.22 -34.06
N THR A 342 -30.69 3.54 -32.77
CA THR A 342 -30.16 4.79 -32.24
C THR A 342 -28.98 4.51 -31.33
N ALA A 343 -27.86 5.21 -31.54
CA ALA A 343 -26.71 5.16 -30.65
C ALA A 343 -26.94 6.01 -29.40
N LEU A 344 -26.61 5.44 -28.24
CA LEU A 344 -26.55 6.09 -26.93
C LEU A 344 -25.07 6.31 -26.56
N PRO A 345 -24.62 7.54 -26.29
CA PRO A 345 -23.23 7.80 -25.92
C PRO A 345 -22.92 7.21 -24.54
N THR A 346 -22.14 6.14 -24.49
CA THR A 346 -21.77 5.42 -23.26
C THR A 346 -20.28 5.11 -23.31
N ASP A 347 -19.65 4.92 -22.16
CA ASP A 347 -18.26 4.55 -22.00
C ASP A 347 -18.17 3.30 -21.11
N ARG A 348 -17.53 2.24 -21.62
CA ARG A 348 -17.33 0.96 -20.92
C ARG A 348 -18.61 0.41 -20.28
N ALA A 349 -19.69 0.34 -21.06
CA ALA A 349 -20.97 -0.20 -20.58
C ALA A 349 -20.81 -1.63 -20.00
N CYS A 350 -21.55 -1.95 -18.94
CA CYS A 350 -21.49 -3.25 -18.24
C CYS A 350 -22.84 -3.99 -18.18
N ASP A 351 -23.89 -3.29 -17.79
CA ASP A 351 -25.23 -3.85 -17.61
C ASP A 351 -26.29 -2.79 -17.98
N VAL A 352 -27.50 -3.22 -18.29
CA VAL A 352 -28.62 -2.34 -18.64
C VAL A 352 -29.92 -2.83 -18.03
N ALA A 353 -30.72 -1.90 -17.51
CA ALA A 353 -32.09 -2.13 -17.10
C ALA A 353 -33.03 -1.11 -17.78
N VAL A 354 -34.26 -1.52 -18.06
CA VAL A 354 -35.26 -0.72 -18.77
C VAL A 354 -36.60 -0.82 -18.04
N GLY A 355 -37.29 0.32 -17.90
CA GLY A 355 -38.62 0.40 -17.32
C GLY A 355 -39.07 1.83 -17.05
N ASP A 356 -40.38 2.05 -16.99
CA ASP A 356 -41.02 3.35 -16.73
C ASP A 356 -40.79 3.82 -15.29
N ILE A 357 -39.74 4.62 -15.06
CA ILE A 357 -39.36 5.11 -13.73
C ILE A 357 -40.28 6.26 -13.29
N ASN A 358 -40.83 7.04 -14.23
CA ASN A 358 -41.59 8.26 -13.92
C ASN A 358 -43.12 8.12 -14.05
N GLY A 359 -43.60 6.99 -14.54
CA GLY A 359 -45.01 6.70 -14.77
C GLY A 359 -45.62 7.43 -15.97
N ASP A 360 -44.82 7.90 -16.93
CA ASP A 360 -45.28 8.62 -18.12
C ASP A 360 -45.67 7.70 -19.29
N GLY A 361 -45.48 6.39 -19.12
CA GLY A 361 -45.79 5.35 -20.09
C GLY A 361 -44.68 5.11 -21.11
N CYS A 362 -43.54 5.80 -21.03
CA CYS A 362 -42.33 5.48 -21.81
C CYS A 362 -41.29 4.87 -20.88
N ASP A 363 -40.72 3.73 -21.27
CA ASP A 363 -39.65 3.13 -20.47
C ASP A 363 -38.36 3.97 -20.52
N ASP A 364 -37.76 4.16 -19.36
CA ASP A 364 -36.46 4.80 -19.18
C ASP A 364 -35.33 3.76 -19.24
N ILE A 365 -34.11 4.18 -19.58
CA ILE A 365 -32.95 3.29 -19.76
C ILE A 365 -31.89 3.63 -18.71
N VAL A 366 -31.43 2.64 -17.96
CA VAL A 366 -30.30 2.77 -17.03
C VAL A 366 -29.16 1.88 -17.48
N ILE A 367 -27.97 2.45 -17.69
CA ILE A 367 -26.76 1.73 -18.11
C ILE A 367 -25.66 1.91 -17.06
N CYS A 368 -25.11 0.79 -16.58
CA CYS A 368 -23.90 0.79 -15.76
C CYS A 368 -22.67 1.09 -16.63
N GLN A 369 -21.79 1.96 -16.12
CA GLN A 369 -20.47 2.18 -16.70
C GLN A 369 -19.40 1.60 -15.78
N PHE A 370 -18.43 0.91 -16.40
CA PHE A 370 -17.28 0.35 -15.70
C PHE A 370 -16.33 1.45 -15.24
N HIS A 371 -15.35 1.10 -14.39
CA HIS A 371 -14.25 1.99 -14.09
C HIS A 371 -13.50 2.46 -15.36
N THR A 372 -12.87 3.62 -15.26
CA THR A 372 -11.96 4.14 -16.29
C THR A 372 -10.52 3.70 -16.01
N TYR A 373 -9.59 4.09 -16.87
CA TYR A 373 -8.15 3.87 -16.63
C TYR A 373 -7.68 4.55 -15.33
N GLU A 374 -8.23 5.72 -14.99
CA GLU A 374 -7.74 6.55 -13.88
C GLU A 374 -8.54 6.38 -12.58
N SER A 375 -9.79 5.93 -12.67
CA SER A 375 -10.76 5.99 -11.56
C SER A 375 -11.69 4.79 -11.55
N PHE A 376 -11.87 4.20 -10.36
CA PHE A 376 -12.96 3.26 -10.09
C PHE A 376 -14.32 3.95 -10.05
N SER A 377 -14.35 5.24 -9.71
CA SER A 377 -15.56 6.06 -9.74
C SER A 377 -15.88 6.49 -11.17
N ALA A 378 -16.98 5.97 -11.73
CA ALA A 378 -17.55 6.37 -13.01
C ALA A 378 -19.08 6.40 -12.88
N PRO A 379 -19.77 7.47 -13.31
CA PRO A 379 -21.22 7.56 -13.15
C PRO A 379 -21.94 6.58 -14.07
N SER A 380 -23.02 5.98 -13.60
CA SER A 380 -23.98 5.26 -14.44
C SER A 380 -24.93 6.25 -15.10
N LEU A 381 -25.52 5.87 -16.23
CA LEU A 381 -26.30 6.78 -17.10
C LEU A 381 -27.78 6.41 -17.12
N LEU A 382 -28.64 7.40 -16.89
CA LEU A 382 -30.09 7.29 -16.99
C LEU A 382 -30.62 8.13 -18.15
N TYR A 383 -31.08 7.49 -19.22
CA TYR A 383 -31.72 8.16 -20.35
C TYR A 383 -33.22 8.12 -20.21
N ARG A 384 -33.86 9.29 -20.31
CA ARG A 384 -35.32 9.35 -20.25
C ARG A 384 -35.95 8.87 -21.57
N GLY A 385 -36.94 7.99 -21.46
CA GLY A 385 -37.84 7.62 -22.53
C GLY A 385 -38.68 8.81 -23.00
N SER A 386 -39.20 8.72 -24.22
CA SER A 386 -40.21 9.67 -24.72
C SER A 386 -40.86 9.12 -26.00
N PRO A 387 -42.02 9.63 -26.43
CA PRO A 387 -42.62 9.24 -27.70
C PRO A 387 -41.71 9.46 -28.93
N GLU A 388 -40.76 10.40 -28.84
CA GLU A 388 -39.74 10.65 -29.88
C GLU A 388 -38.53 9.69 -29.79
N GLY A 389 -38.45 8.86 -28.76
CA GLY A 389 -37.34 7.96 -28.40
C GLY A 389 -36.55 8.46 -27.18
N ALA A 390 -35.46 7.78 -26.84
CA ALA A 390 -34.63 8.18 -25.70
C ALA A 390 -34.00 9.56 -25.89
N ARG A 391 -34.04 10.39 -24.84
CA ARG A 391 -33.37 11.70 -24.82
C ARG A 391 -31.85 11.49 -24.85
N LYS A 392 -31.15 12.25 -25.68
CA LYS A 392 -29.70 12.05 -25.89
C LYS A 392 -28.80 12.44 -24.71
N THR A 393 -29.25 13.34 -23.84
CA THR A 393 -28.50 13.77 -22.66
C THR A 393 -28.98 12.97 -21.46
N PRO A 394 -28.15 12.09 -20.89
CA PRO A 394 -28.52 11.31 -19.72
C PRO A 394 -28.48 12.16 -18.44
N ILE A 395 -29.13 11.65 -17.40
CA ILE A 395 -28.86 12.01 -16.01
C ILE A 395 -27.74 11.09 -15.54
N GLU A 396 -26.70 11.67 -14.94
CA GLU A 396 -25.59 10.93 -14.35
C GLU A 396 -25.92 10.55 -12.91
N LEU A 397 -25.80 9.26 -12.59
CA LEU A 397 -25.96 8.71 -11.25
C LEU A 397 -24.57 8.29 -10.76
N PRO A 398 -23.99 8.95 -9.74
CA PRO A 398 -22.66 8.60 -9.23
C PRO A 398 -22.56 7.13 -8.81
N THR A 399 -21.64 6.37 -9.40
CA THR A 399 -21.44 4.95 -9.07
C THR A 399 -19.95 4.62 -8.98
N GLU A 400 -19.64 3.45 -8.42
CA GLU A 400 -18.29 3.00 -8.08
C GLU A 400 -18.07 1.60 -8.68
N ASP A 401 -17.42 1.53 -9.85
CA ASP A 401 -17.19 0.28 -10.59
C ASP A 401 -18.48 -0.56 -10.73
N ALA A 402 -19.56 0.06 -11.23
CA ALA A 402 -20.89 -0.54 -11.22
C ALA A 402 -20.94 -1.83 -12.07
N ARG A 403 -21.27 -2.95 -11.42
CA ARG A 403 -21.29 -4.28 -12.04
C ARG A 403 -22.67 -4.69 -12.53
N ARG A 404 -23.72 -4.31 -11.80
CA ARG A 404 -25.11 -4.71 -12.08
C ARG A 404 -26.06 -3.56 -11.79
N VAL A 405 -27.13 -3.47 -12.57
CA VAL A 405 -28.25 -2.55 -12.32
C VAL A 405 -29.57 -3.30 -12.29
N PHE A 406 -30.45 -2.89 -11.39
CA PHE A 406 -31.80 -3.43 -11.26
C PHE A 406 -32.81 -2.29 -11.06
N LEU A 407 -33.99 -2.46 -11.66
CA LEU A 407 -35.17 -1.68 -11.28
C LEU A 407 -35.92 -2.43 -10.17
N ILE A 408 -36.20 -1.71 -9.09
CA ILE A 408 -36.91 -2.24 -7.93
C ILE A 408 -38.34 -1.72 -7.97
N ASN A 409 -39.28 -2.66 -8.09
CA ASN A 409 -40.69 -2.37 -7.94
C ASN A 409 -41.05 -2.36 -6.45
N THR A 410 -41.88 -1.41 -6.04
CA THR A 410 -42.54 -1.43 -4.74
C THR A 410 -44.05 -1.65 -4.92
N PRO A 411 -44.76 -2.20 -3.93
CA PRO A 411 -46.21 -2.27 -3.96
C PRO A 411 -46.84 -0.88 -4.10
N THR A 412 -47.67 -0.75 -5.15
CA THR A 412 -48.63 0.35 -5.40
C THR A 412 -48.07 1.76 -5.62
N GLY A 413 -48.02 2.18 -6.89
CA GLY A 413 -48.09 3.58 -7.34
C GLY A 413 -46.88 4.48 -7.06
N GLU A 414 -45.87 3.97 -6.37
CA GLU A 414 -44.57 4.62 -6.23
C GLU A 414 -43.72 4.37 -7.48
N PRO A 415 -42.86 5.33 -7.88
CA PRO A 415 -41.94 5.15 -8.98
C PRO A 415 -40.93 4.04 -8.66
N PRO A 416 -40.54 3.20 -9.65
CA PRO A 416 -39.44 2.26 -9.49
C PRO A 416 -38.16 2.92 -8.97
N GLN A 417 -37.46 2.23 -8.07
CA GLN A 417 -36.14 2.65 -7.59
C GLN A 417 -35.04 2.01 -8.44
N VAL A 418 -33.86 2.61 -8.48
CA VAL A 418 -32.70 2.07 -9.22
C VAL A 418 -31.64 1.61 -8.23
N PHE A 419 -31.23 0.35 -8.35
CA PHE A 419 -30.22 -0.27 -7.48
C PHE A 419 -29.00 -0.69 -8.27
N PHE A 420 -27.83 -0.32 -7.74
CA PHE A 420 -26.52 -0.63 -8.31
C PHE A 420 -25.71 -1.49 -7.36
N VAL A 421 -25.10 -2.54 -7.92
CA VAL A 421 -24.04 -3.30 -7.26
C VAL A 421 -22.70 -2.69 -7.65
N ASN A 422 -22.03 -2.06 -6.69
CA ASN A 422 -20.71 -1.46 -6.83
C ASN A 422 -19.63 -2.42 -6.31
N HIS A 423 -18.42 -2.33 -6.85
CA HIS A 423 -17.32 -3.23 -6.47
C HIS A 423 -16.16 -2.47 -5.81
N PHE A 424 -15.50 -1.56 -6.55
CA PHE A 424 -14.42 -0.69 -6.07
C PHE A 424 -14.76 0.78 -6.29
N GLY A 425 -14.19 1.68 -5.50
CA GLY A 425 -14.36 3.12 -5.66
C GLY A 425 -13.08 3.94 -5.45
N GLY A 426 -13.08 5.19 -5.91
CA GLY A 426 -11.94 6.11 -5.78
C GLY A 426 -10.90 6.00 -6.88
N ASN A 427 -9.66 6.43 -6.59
CA ASN A 427 -8.60 6.56 -7.58
C ASN A 427 -7.82 5.24 -7.77
N LYS A 428 -7.61 4.90 -9.05
CA LYS A 428 -6.99 3.65 -9.47
C LYS A 428 -5.47 3.75 -9.64
N LEU A 429 -4.93 4.93 -9.89
CA LEU A 429 -3.51 5.14 -10.21
C LEU A 429 -2.58 5.15 -8.99
N GLY A 430 -3.07 5.47 -7.80
CA GLY A 430 -2.21 5.62 -6.61
C GLY A 430 -1.28 6.86 -6.65
N ASN A 431 -1.60 7.83 -7.50
CA ASN A 431 -0.84 9.08 -7.66
C ASN A 431 -1.20 10.14 -6.60
N ILE A 432 -1.15 9.75 -5.34
CA ILE A 432 -1.51 10.59 -4.22
C ILE A 432 -0.30 11.17 -3.51
N SER A 433 -0.48 12.38 -2.98
CA SER A 433 0.57 13.09 -2.26
C SER A 433 0.90 12.44 -0.90
N PRO A 434 2.19 12.20 -0.62
CA PRO A 434 2.68 11.98 0.75
C PRO A 434 2.33 13.15 1.65
N ALA A 435 2.03 12.86 2.92
CA ALA A 435 1.63 13.85 3.90
C ALA A 435 2.71 14.05 4.97
N LEU A 436 3.24 15.27 5.04
CA LEU A 436 4.17 15.73 6.06
C LEU A 436 3.41 16.45 7.17
N TYR A 437 3.29 15.83 8.34
CA TYR A 437 2.67 16.41 9.53
C TYR A 437 3.72 17.08 10.41
N PHE A 438 3.54 18.37 10.66
CA PHE A 438 4.48 19.10 11.49
C PHE A 438 4.20 18.88 12.98
N GLY A 439 5.26 18.68 13.76
CA GLY A 439 5.18 18.59 15.22
C GLY A 439 4.88 19.93 15.87
N GLY A 440 4.72 19.93 17.19
CA GLY A 440 4.69 21.16 17.99
C GLY A 440 4.42 20.93 19.47
N PRO A 441 4.31 22.00 20.28
CA PRO A 441 4.17 21.92 21.73
C PRO A 441 2.89 21.21 22.21
N ASP A 442 1.89 21.10 21.34
CA ASP A 442 0.61 20.43 21.55
C ASP A 442 0.55 19.05 20.85
N GLY A 443 1.68 18.53 20.38
CA GLY A 443 1.78 17.31 19.60
C GLY A 443 1.37 17.53 18.15
N TYR A 444 0.66 16.56 17.58
CA TYR A 444 0.23 16.55 16.18
C TYR A 444 -1.27 16.86 16.04
N VAL A 445 -1.63 17.59 14.99
CA VAL A 445 -3.02 17.88 14.62
C VAL A 445 -3.21 17.74 13.12
N ALA A 446 -4.40 17.32 12.69
CA ALA A 446 -4.68 16.94 11.29
C ALA A 446 -4.42 18.06 10.26
N ASP A 447 -4.63 19.32 10.64
CA ASP A 447 -4.51 20.45 9.69
C ASP A 447 -3.09 21.02 9.64
N ARG A 448 -2.19 20.63 10.54
CA ARG A 448 -0.80 21.10 10.56
C ARG A 448 0.05 20.20 9.67
N ARG A 449 -0.26 20.22 8.38
CA ARG A 449 0.33 19.34 7.39
C ARG A 449 0.74 20.08 6.13
N ARG A 450 1.65 19.46 5.38
CA ARG A 450 2.03 19.81 4.02
C ARG A 450 2.03 18.56 3.16
N ASP A 451 1.48 18.66 1.97
CA ASP A 451 1.44 17.56 1.01
C ASP A 451 2.58 17.76 0.00
N LEU A 452 3.30 16.69 -0.35
CA LEU A 452 4.36 16.71 -1.37
C LEU A 452 3.89 15.99 -2.63
N SER A 453 4.47 16.31 -3.79
CA SER A 453 4.20 15.52 -4.99
C SER A 453 4.83 14.14 -4.85
N GLY A 454 4.08 13.10 -5.18
CA GLY A 454 4.54 11.70 -5.14
C GLY A 454 3.63 10.84 -6.00
N TRP A 455 4.09 9.63 -6.29
CA TRP A 455 3.32 8.67 -7.09
C TRP A 455 3.53 7.26 -6.54
N GLY A 456 2.60 6.79 -5.71
CA GLY A 456 2.81 5.54 -4.98
C GLY A 456 4.10 5.59 -4.15
N ALA A 457 4.34 6.67 -3.41
CA ALA A 457 5.53 6.76 -2.56
C ALA A 457 5.44 5.74 -1.43
N VAL A 458 6.54 5.06 -1.11
CA VAL A 458 6.54 3.97 -0.12
C VAL A 458 7.61 4.13 0.96
N GLU A 459 8.59 4.99 0.73
CA GLU A 459 9.62 5.33 1.70
C GLU A 459 10.06 6.78 1.53
N ALA A 460 10.41 7.41 2.66
CA ALA A 460 11.04 8.72 2.71
C ALA A 460 12.22 8.78 3.67
N MET A 461 13.16 9.67 3.37
CA MET A 461 14.30 9.99 4.25
C MET A 461 14.45 11.50 4.36
N GLY A 462 14.75 11.98 5.56
CA GLY A 462 15.16 13.37 5.80
C GLY A 462 16.68 13.47 5.87
N CYS A 463 17.31 14.29 5.01
CA CYS A 463 18.76 14.52 5.03
C CYS A 463 19.10 15.89 4.42
N ASP A 464 20.15 16.55 4.89
CA ASP A 464 20.66 17.80 4.28
C ASP A 464 21.57 17.44 3.09
N ILE A 465 20.98 17.24 1.92
CA ILE A 465 21.63 16.63 0.75
C ILE A 465 22.57 17.60 0.03
N ASN A 466 22.33 18.91 0.19
CA ASN A 466 23.08 19.98 -0.46
C ASN A 466 23.99 20.77 0.51
N ASP A 467 24.04 20.40 1.79
CA ASP A 467 24.81 21.06 2.86
C ASP A 467 24.44 22.54 3.04
N ASP A 468 23.16 22.87 3.02
CA ASP A 468 22.66 24.23 3.28
C ASP A 468 22.15 24.45 4.71
N GLY A 469 22.05 23.37 5.49
CA GLY A 469 21.57 23.36 6.88
C GLY A 469 20.07 23.17 7.01
N TYR A 470 19.32 22.92 5.94
CA TYR A 470 17.91 22.53 5.96
C TYR A 470 17.78 21.03 5.65
N ALA A 471 16.86 20.35 6.34
CA ALA A 471 16.58 18.96 6.04
C ALA A 471 15.80 18.87 4.71
N ASP A 472 16.34 18.16 3.74
CA ASP A 472 15.71 17.82 2.46
C ASP A 472 14.98 16.47 2.57
N ILE A 473 14.17 16.14 1.56
CA ILE A 473 13.43 14.87 1.51
C ILE A 473 13.81 14.08 0.26
N VAL A 474 14.14 12.81 0.45
CA VAL A 474 14.22 11.80 -0.62
C VAL A 474 12.99 10.91 -0.53
N LEU A 475 12.28 10.70 -1.64
CA LEU A 475 11.10 9.82 -1.75
C LEU A 475 11.36 8.69 -2.73
N ALA A 476 11.17 7.44 -2.29
CA ALA A 476 11.08 6.29 -3.17
C ALA A 476 9.64 6.15 -3.70
N ASN A 477 9.46 6.35 -5.01
CA ASN A 477 8.19 6.14 -5.69
C ASN A 477 8.21 4.76 -6.35
N CYS A 478 7.17 3.96 -6.06
CA CYS A 478 7.02 2.64 -6.68
C CYS A 478 5.96 2.59 -7.78
N ALA A 479 4.99 3.51 -7.76
CA ALA A 479 3.82 3.49 -8.64
C ALA A 479 3.13 2.11 -8.73
N GLU A 480 3.01 1.37 -7.61
CA GLU A 480 2.53 -0.03 -7.55
C GLU A 480 1.22 -0.28 -8.31
N ASN A 481 0.27 0.66 -8.28
CA ASN A 481 -1.01 0.52 -8.95
C ASN A 481 -1.00 0.91 -10.43
N SER A 482 0.07 1.54 -10.91
CA SER A 482 0.23 2.03 -12.27
C SER A 482 1.70 2.02 -12.70
N ALA A 483 2.35 0.86 -12.63
CA ALA A 483 3.81 0.72 -12.87
C ALA A 483 4.26 1.23 -14.26
N SER A 484 3.37 1.20 -15.26
CA SER A 484 3.62 1.75 -16.59
C SER A 484 3.77 3.28 -16.61
N LEU A 485 3.37 3.96 -15.54
CA LEU A 485 3.44 5.41 -15.35
C LEU A 485 4.45 5.81 -14.25
N ASP A 486 5.32 4.89 -13.83
CA ASP A 486 6.31 5.17 -12.78
C ASP A 486 7.19 6.38 -13.16
N PRO A 487 7.14 7.47 -12.37
CA PRO A 487 7.90 8.67 -12.67
C PRO A 487 9.35 8.60 -12.17
N GLY A 488 9.75 7.53 -11.48
CA GLY A 488 10.99 7.46 -10.74
C GLY A 488 10.93 8.15 -9.38
N SER A 489 12.03 8.11 -8.64
CA SER A 489 12.13 8.61 -7.27
C SER A 489 12.44 10.10 -7.22
N PHE A 490 11.97 10.80 -6.18
CA PHE A 490 12.05 12.25 -6.10
C PHE A 490 12.97 12.71 -4.99
N VAL A 491 13.63 13.85 -5.21
CA VAL A 491 14.37 14.59 -4.19
C VAL A 491 13.80 16.01 -4.12
N PHE A 492 13.44 16.45 -2.92
CA PHE A 492 12.92 17.78 -2.62
C PHE A 492 13.93 18.52 -1.75
N LEU A 493 14.59 19.52 -2.34
CA LEU A 493 15.37 20.46 -1.55
C LEU A 493 14.45 21.37 -0.74
N ASN A 494 14.86 21.63 0.49
CA ASN A 494 14.23 22.55 1.41
C ASN A 494 15.00 23.87 1.44
N GLY A 495 14.51 24.83 2.22
CA GLY A 495 15.16 26.13 2.39
C GLY A 495 14.33 27.06 3.27
N GLU A 496 14.68 28.35 3.26
CA GLU A 496 13.99 29.37 4.06
C GLU A 496 12.48 29.47 3.73
N ASP A 497 12.11 29.25 2.46
CA ASP A 497 10.73 29.29 1.98
C ASP A 497 9.98 27.94 2.12
N GLY A 498 10.66 26.90 2.64
CA GLY A 498 10.16 25.53 2.67
C GLY A 498 10.26 24.79 1.33
N PHE A 499 9.71 23.58 1.27
CA PHE A 499 9.70 22.75 0.05
C PHE A 499 8.96 23.41 -1.13
N SER A 500 9.39 23.13 -2.36
CA SER A 500 8.58 23.34 -3.56
C SER A 500 7.54 22.22 -3.73
N GLN A 501 6.51 22.47 -4.56
CA GLN A 501 5.56 21.42 -4.95
C GLN A 501 6.19 20.41 -5.92
N GLU A 502 7.01 20.90 -6.84
CA GLU A 502 7.74 20.07 -7.81
C GLU A 502 9.05 19.56 -7.19
N PRO A 503 9.51 18.34 -7.54
CA PRO A 503 10.78 17.82 -7.07
C PRO A 503 11.96 18.61 -7.67
N SER A 504 13.03 18.75 -6.89
CA SER A 504 14.29 19.36 -7.35
C SER A 504 15.04 18.42 -8.29
N TRP A 505 14.95 17.11 -8.04
CA TRP A 505 15.43 16.07 -8.94
C TRP A 505 14.44 14.92 -9.06
N THR A 506 14.40 14.34 -10.26
CA THR A 506 13.74 13.06 -10.54
C THR A 506 14.81 12.06 -10.93
N LEU A 507 14.99 11.03 -10.11
CA LEU A 507 15.94 9.96 -10.31
C LEU A 507 15.25 8.82 -11.08
N PRO A 508 15.84 8.30 -12.18
CA PRO A 508 15.21 7.28 -13.03
C PRO A 508 15.31 5.89 -12.40
N THR A 509 14.69 5.74 -11.23
CA THR A 509 14.46 4.46 -10.58
C THR A 509 13.28 3.75 -11.23
N SER A 510 13.15 2.44 -10.98
CA SER A 510 11.96 1.68 -11.35
C SER A 510 11.42 0.92 -10.15
N GLN A 511 10.14 1.14 -9.88
CA GLN A 511 9.33 0.58 -8.80
C GLN A 511 10.03 0.62 -7.44
N ALA A 512 10.68 1.75 -7.12
CA ALA A 512 11.53 1.86 -5.94
C ALA A 512 10.74 1.64 -4.64
N HIS A 513 11.20 0.68 -3.84
CA HIS A 513 10.56 0.24 -2.60
C HIS A 513 11.52 0.21 -1.40
N GLY A 514 12.74 0.70 -1.59
CA GLY A 514 13.78 0.80 -0.59
C GLY A 514 14.74 1.93 -0.96
N ALA A 515 15.15 2.76 -0.01
CA ALA A 515 16.16 3.78 -0.23
C ALA A 515 17.14 3.92 0.96
N CYS A 516 18.39 4.30 0.67
CA CYS A 516 19.39 4.63 1.69
C CYS A 516 20.18 5.89 1.28
N CYS A 517 20.73 6.62 2.27
CA CYS A 517 21.52 7.83 2.05
C CYS A 517 22.77 7.83 2.95
N ALA A 518 23.96 7.98 2.36
CA ALA A 518 25.24 8.11 3.05
C ALA A 518 26.33 8.63 2.09
N ASP A 519 27.47 9.10 2.58
CA ASP A 519 28.67 9.36 1.76
C ASP A 519 29.43 8.02 1.56
N LEU A 520 29.04 7.27 0.52
CA LEU A 520 29.45 5.87 0.31
C LEU A 520 30.87 5.77 -0.25
N ASN A 521 31.29 6.76 -1.05
CA ASN A 521 32.60 6.81 -1.68
C ASN A 521 33.60 7.72 -0.92
N ARG A 522 33.15 8.40 0.14
CA ARG A 522 33.91 9.32 1.00
C ARG A 522 34.44 10.54 0.25
N ASP A 523 33.68 11.07 -0.69
CA ASP A 523 34.05 12.26 -1.46
C ASP A 523 33.48 13.57 -0.87
N GLY A 524 32.61 13.46 0.14
CA GLY A 524 31.95 14.56 0.83
C GLY A 524 30.59 14.96 0.25
N TYR A 525 30.08 14.25 -0.75
CA TYR A 525 28.69 14.37 -1.21
C TYR A 525 27.88 13.17 -0.71
N LEU A 526 26.61 13.40 -0.39
CA LEU A 526 25.73 12.31 -0.01
C LEU A 526 25.26 11.55 -1.27
N ASP A 527 25.30 10.24 -1.19
CA ASP A 527 24.92 9.30 -2.23
C ASP A 527 23.62 8.59 -1.87
N LEU A 528 22.89 8.14 -2.90
CA LEU A 528 21.61 7.46 -2.72
C LEU A 528 21.63 6.06 -3.33
N ILE A 529 21.08 5.08 -2.61
CA ILE A 529 20.85 3.71 -3.11
C ILE A 529 19.36 3.47 -3.19
N PHE A 530 18.89 2.81 -4.25
CA PHE A 530 17.52 2.36 -4.40
C PHE A 530 17.43 0.88 -4.76
N GLY A 531 16.48 0.18 -4.16
CA GLY A 531 15.99 -1.14 -4.61
C GLY A 531 14.50 -1.05 -4.94
N GLY A 532 14.03 -1.85 -5.91
CA GLY A 532 12.63 -1.82 -6.36
C GLY A 532 11.97 -3.19 -6.49
N CYS A 533 10.64 -3.21 -6.50
CA CYS A 533 9.88 -4.43 -6.78
C CYS A 533 9.88 -4.77 -8.27
N ASP A 534 9.83 -6.07 -8.58
CA ASP A 534 10.02 -6.61 -9.93
C ASP A 534 11.20 -6.00 -10.71
N ASN A 535 12.24 -5.61 -9.99
CA ASN A 535 13.45 -5.00 -10.51
C ASN A 535 14.70 -5.73 -9.96
N PRO A 536 15.50 -6.38 -10.83
CA PRO A 536 16.69 -7.12 -10.41
C PRO A 536 17.91 -6.24 -10.14
N GLU A 537 17.82 -4.93 -10.37
CA GLU A 537 18.96 -4.02 -10.20
C GLU A 537 18.80 -3.16 -8.95
N LEU A 538 19.88 -3.04 -8.18
CA LEU A 538 20.08 -1.95 -7.22
C LEU A 538 20.72 -0.78 -7.97
N LEU A 539 20.22 0.42 -7.76
CA LEU A 539 20.74 1.64 -8.38
C LEU A 539 21.45 2.50 -7.34
N ILE A 540 22.65 2.97 -7.66
CA ILE A 540 23.42 3.89 -6.83
C ILE A 540 23.63 5.19 -7.60
N PHE A 541 23.21 6.29 -7.00
CA PHE A 541 23.41 7.64 -7.51
C PHE A 541 24.43 8.34 -6.61
N TYR A 542 25.65 8.52 -7.12
CA TYR A 542 26.66 9.28 -6.41
C TYR A 542 26.38 10.78 -6.50
N GLY A 543 26.46 11.46 -5.36
CA GLY A 543 26.34 12.90 -5.26
C GLY A 543 27.57 13.61 -5.84
N ASN A 544 27.37 14.85 -6.28
CA ASN A 544 28.44 15.73 -6.73
C ASN A 544 28.02 17.20 -6.60
N ALA A 545 28.91 18.12 -7.01
CA ALA A 545 28.67 19.57 -6.94
C ALA A 545 27.47 20.08 -7.75
N GLN A 546 26.89 19.26 -8.64
CA GLN A 546 25.71 19.57 -9.47
C GLN A 546 24.46 18.80 -9.03
N GLY A 547 24.53 17.97 -7.98
CA GLY A 547 23.47 17.03 -7.58
C GLY A 547 23.85 15.60 -7.95
N PHE A 548 22.98 14.89 -8.66
CA PHE A 548 23.17 13.48 -9.04
C PHE A 548 23.34 13.31 -10.55
N ASP A 549 24.20 12.38 -10.99
CA ASP A 549 24.21 11.92 -12.38
C ASP A 549 23.04 10.95 -12.60
N THR A 550 21.96 11.46 -13.19
CA THR A 550 20.77 10.66 -13.49
C THR A 550 20.90 9.83 -14.77
N GLU A 551 21.89 10.10 -15.62
CA GLU A 551 22.06 9.39 -16.89
C GLU A 551 22.84 8.09 -16.70
N ASN A 552 23.80 8.07 -15.77
CA ASN A 552 24.72 6.95 -15.58
C ASN A 552 24.83 6.51 -14.11
N PRO A 553 23.74 6.03 -13.47
CA PRO A 553 23.84 5.44 -12.15
C PRO A 553 24.64 4.14 -12.19
N ASP A 554 25.31 3.83 -11.08
CA ASP A 554 25.89 2.53 -10.85
C ASP A 554 24.78 1.50 -10.66
N ARG A 555 24.96 0.30 -11.24
CA ARG A 555 23.95 -0.76 -11.25
C ARG A 555 24.54 -2.06 -10.74
N ILE A 556 23.83 -2.69 -9.82
CA ILE A 556 24.18 -4.01 -9.30
C ILE A 556 23.03 -4.95 -9.58
N GLU A 557 23.22 -5.84 -10.54
CA GLU A 557 22.28 -6.92 -10.81
C GLU A 557 22.37 -7.99 -9.70
N MET A 558 21.25 -8.28 -9.05
CA MET A 558 21.17 -9.24 -7.94
C MET A 558 21.04 -10.67 -8.45
N THR A 559 22.06 -11.15 -9.16
CA THR A 559 22.15 -12.55 -9.61
C THR A 559 23.17 -13.30 -8.75
N GLN A 560 22.72 -14.38 -8.08
CA GLN A 560 23.54 -15.24 -7.23
C GLN A 560 23.26 -16.71 -7.56
N ASP A 561 24.32 -17.50 -7.76
CA ASP A 561 24.23 -18.95 -8.07
C ASP A 561 23.30 -19.31 -9.24
N GLY A 562 23.20 -18.41 -10.24
CA GLY A 562 22.36 -18.59 -11.42
C GLY A 562 20.87 -18.26 -11.22
N VAL A 563 20.51 -17.70 -10.06
CA VAL A 563 19.16 -17.19 -9.77
C VAL A 563 19.21 -15.67 -9.73
N THR A 564 18.32 -15.02 -10.48
CA THR A 564 18.13 -13.57 -10.46
C THR A 564 17.00 -13.24 -9.50
N TYR A 565 17.30 -12.39 -8.53
CA TYR A 565 16.35 -11.90 -7.53
C TYR A 565 15.94 -10.48 -7.92
N ASN A 566 14.65 -10.16 -7.76
CA ASN A 566 14.08 -8.94 -8.33
C ASN A 566 13.06 -8.26 -7.42
N ASN A 567 13.03 -8.59 -6.13
CA ASN A 567 12.01 -8.07 -5.21
C ASN A 567 12.59 -7.52 -3.90
N PRO A 568 13.61 -6.63 -3.94
CA PRO A 568 14.08 -5.96 -2.76
C PRO A 568 13.07 -4.95 -2.21
N ARG A 569 12.94 -4.92 -0.88
CA ARG A 569 12.18 -3.90 -0.14
C ARG A 569 12.98 -3.43 1.07
N TRP A 570 12.79 -2.16 1.46
CA TRP A 570 13.36 -1.52 2.66
C TRP A 570 14.80 -1.98 2.98
N ILE A 571 15.70 -1.69 2.04
CA ILE A 571 17.15 -1.91 2.14
C ILE A 571 17.74 -1.09 3.30
N HIS A 572 18.88 -1.51 3.84
CA HIS A 572 19.45 -0.91 5.06
C HIS A 572 20.98 -0.87 5.03
N LEU A 573 21.57 0.26 5.42
CA LEU A 573 23.01 0.43 5.54
C LEU A 573 23.47 0.24 6.99
N VAL A 574 24.57 -0.50 7.20
CA VAL A 574 25.15 -0.73 8.53
C VAL A 574 26.57 -1.29 8.41
N ASP A 575 27.50 -0.85 9.26
CA ASP A 575 28.82 -1.50 9.39
C ASP A 575 28.69 -2.74 10.28
N LEU A 576 28.55 -3.93 9.68
CA LEU A 576 28.32 -5.17 10.42
C LEU A 576 29.60 -5.83 10.92
N ASN A 577 30.76 -5.47 10.38
CA ASN A 577 32.04 -6.12 10.69
C ASN A 577 33.05 -5.19 11.37
N ASN A 578 32.66 -3.94 11.64
CA ASN A 578 33.47 -2.87 12.21
C ASN A 578 34.74 -2.60 11.37
N ASP A 579 34.64 -2.70 10.04
CA ASP A 579 35.75 -2.40 9.13
C ASP A 579 35.80 -0.91 8.70
N GLY A 580 34.83 -0.12 9.15
CA GLY A 580 34.71 1.29 8.88
C GLY A 580 34.00 1.59 7.56
N TRP A 581 33.50 0.61 6.82
CA TRP A 581 32.63 0.80 5.66
C TRP A 581 31.21 0.29 5.94
N LEU A 582 30.23 0.98 5.38
CA LEU A 582 28.84 0.53 5.47
C LEU A 582 28.62 -0.68 4.56
N ASP A 583 28.01 -1.72 5.09
CA ASP A 583 27.47 -2.84 4.32
C ASP A 583 26.02 -2.59 3.94
N LEU A 584 25.59 -3.13 2.80
CA LEU A 584 24.22 -3.01 2.32
C LEU A 584 23.44 -4.31 2.56
N VAL A 585 22.41 -4.24 3.40
CA VAL A 585 21.46 -5.33 3.63
C VAL A 585 20.30 -5.21 2.64
N VAL A 586 20.03 -6.30 1.92
CA VAL A 586 19.03 -6.38 0.86
C VAL A 586 18.05 -7.53 1.14
N PRO A 587 16.94 -7.25 1.84
CA PRO A 587 15.80 -8.16 1.96
C PRO A 587 15.20 -8.47 0.58
N GLN A 588 14.75 -9.70 0.31
CA GLN A 588 14.03 -10.10 -0.91
C GLN A 588 12.64 -10.66 -0.56
N VAL A 589 11.59 -9.86 -0.71
CA VAL A 589 10.28 -10.13 -0.09
C VAL A 589 9.55 -11.36 -0.65
N LEU A 590 9.86 -11.77 -1.88
CA LEU A 590 9.27 -12.96 -2.53
C LEU A 590 10.21 -14.19 -2.53
N SER A 591 11.32 -14.11 -1.80
CA SER A 591 12.38 -15.13 -1.75
C SER A 591 12.56 -15.72 -0.35
N ASP A 592 13.35 -16.79 -0.25
CA ASP A 592 13.81 -17.40 1.00
C ASP A 592 15.23 -16.94 1.39
N ARG A 593 15.72 -15.84 0.78
CA ARG A 593 17.08 -15.29 0.96
C ARG A 593 17.07 -13.79 1.21
N SER A 594 18.04 -13.33 2.00
CA SER A 594 18.50 -11.93 2.01
C SER A 594 19.99 -11.86 1.66
N PHE A 595 20.43 -10.72 1.15
CA PHE A 595 21.85 -10.46 0.87
C PHE A 595 22.43 -9.41 1.80
N ILE A 596 23.72 -9.54 2.07
CA ILE A 596 24.56 -8.51 2.66
C ILE A 596 25.70 -8.28 1.68
N LEU A 597 25.70 -7.15 0.99
CA LEU A 597 26.78 -6.76 0.07
C LEU A 597 27.81 -6.00 0.89
N ARG A 598 29.04 -6.52 0.94
CA ARG A 598 30.10 -5.87 1.72
C ARG A 598 30.54 -4.57 1.07
N GLY A 599 30.58 -3.51 1.88
CA GLY A 599 31.08 -2.21 1.49
C GLY A 599 32.60 -2.19 1.34
N GLY A 600 33.13 -1.08 0.83
CA GLY A 600 34.56 -0.87 0.68
C GLY A 600 34.90 0.19 -0.37
N PRO A 601 36.19 0.47 -0.58
CA PRO A 601 36.64 1.47 -1.55
C PRO A 601 36.30 1.11 -3.01
N GLU A 602 35.95 -0.15 -3.29
CA GLU A 602 35.49 -0.63 -4.60
C GLU A 602 33.95 -0.61 -4.72
N GLY A 603 33.21 -0.05 -3.76
CA GLY A 603 31.75 -0.03 -3.72
C GLY A 603 31.13 -1.38 -3.32
N PHE A 604 29.88 -1.60 -3.73
CA PHE A 604 29.14 -2.83 -3.46
C PHE A 604 29.20 -3.80 -4.65
N SER A 605 29.18 -5.10 -4.39
CA SER A 605 29.14 -6.13 -5.44
C SER A 605 28.53 -7.44 -4.91
N MET A 606 27.82 -8.16 -5.79
CA MET A 606 27.35 -9.52 -5.51
C MET A 606 28.51 -10.51 -5.30
N ASP A 607 29.69 -10.27 -5.87
CA ASP A 607 30.88 -11.10 -5.63
C ASP A 607 31.36 -11.05 -4.17
N ARG A 608 31.02 -9.96 -3.45
CA ARG A 608 31.29 -9.76 -2.02
C ARG A 608 30.02 -9.87 -1.19
N CYS A 609 29.10 -10.77 -1.56
CA CYS A 609 27.87 -10.97 -0.80
C CYS A 609 27.99 -12.08 0.25
N GLN A 610 27.29 -11.89 1.37
CA GLN A 610 26.88 -12.96 2.27
C GLN A 610 25.38 -13.18 2.12
N THR A 611 24.94 -14.42 2.06
CA THR A 611 23.52 -14.79 1.99
C THR A 611 23.00 -15.24 3.35
N LEU A 612 21.81 -14.80 3.72
CA LEU A 612 21.07 -15.24 4.90
C LEU A 612 19.79 -16.00 4.49
N SER A 613 19.39 -16.98 5.28
CA SER A 613 18.17 -17.78 5.06
C SER A 613 17.02 -17.24 5.89
N VAL A 614 16.25 -16.35 5.26
CA VAL A 614 15.08 -15.70 5.84
C VAL A 614 13.92 -15.88 4.87
N GLU A 615 12.78 -16.35 5.35
CA GLU A 615 11.58 -16.51 4.52
C GLU A 615 10.90 -15.15 4.32
N ARG A 616 10.72 -14.76 3.05
CA ARG A 616 10.05 -13.53 2.60
C ARG A 616 10.50 -12.25 3.32
N PRO A 617 11.80 -11.97 3.45
CA PRO A 617 12.30 -10.82 4.18
C PRO A 617 11.88 -9.52 3.50
N ALA A 618 11.13 -8.69 4.21
CA ALA A 618 10.58 -7.43 3.71
C ALA A 618 11.41 -6.22 4.15
N CYS A 619 11.83 -6.16 5.42
CA CYS A 619 12.55 -5.01 5.97
C CYS A 619 13.73 -5.43 6.85
N ALA A 620 14.68 -4.51 7.03
CA ALA A 620 15.84 -4.65 7.90
C ALA A 620 15.96 -3.50 8.92
N ARG A 621 16.53 -3.82 10.09
CA ARG A 621 16.97 -2.86 11.12
C ARG A 621 18.24 -3.39 11.79
N SER A 622 18.98 -2.52 12.46
CA SER A 622 20.12 -2.91 13.29
C SER A 622 20.25 -2.08 14.56
N ALA A 623 20.84 -2.69 15.59
CA ALA A 623 21.24 -2.06 16.86
C ALA A 623 22.16 -3.01 17.63
N ASP A 624 22.95 -2.52 18.57
CA ASP A 624 23.68 -3.37 19.51
C ASP A 624 22.76 -3.75 20.68
N LEU A 625 21.99 -4.83 20.49
CA LEU A 625 21.01 -5.30 21.47
C LEU A 625 21.68 -6.07 22.62
N THR A 626 22.96 -6.41 22.48
CA THR A 626 23.73 -7.21 23.44
C THR A 626 24.76 -6.40 24.24
N GLY A 627 25.08 -5.18 23.81
CA GLY A 627 26.10 -4.32 24.39
C GLY A 627 27.54 -4.76 24.09
N ASN A 628 27.75 -5.44 22.96
CA ASN A 628 29.06 -6.01 22.59
C ASN A 628 29.86 -5.15 21.58
N GLY A 629 29.30 -4.03 21.12
CA GLY A 629 29.91 -3.12 20.16
C GLY A 629 29.76 -3.51 18.68
N TYR A 630 28.98 -4.54 18.37
CA TYR A 630 28.63 -4.93 17.01
C TYR A 630 27.11 -4.78 16.81
N PRO A 631 26.64 -4.18 15.70
CA PRO A 631 25.22 -4.12 15.43
C PRO A 631 24.67 -5.52 15.14
N ASP A 632 23.67 -5.94 15.93
CA ASP A 632 22.80 -7.07 15.62
C ASP A 632 21.90 -6.72 14.44
N LEU A 633 21.56 -7.73 13.63
CA LEU A 633 20.73 -7.55 12.44
C LEU A 633 19.33 -8.15 12.66
N ILE A 634 18.30 -7.35 12.41
CA ILE A 634 16.90 -7.74 12.55
C ILE A 634 16.25 -7.69 11.16
N LEU A 635 15.64 -8.81 10.75
CA LEU A 635 14.92 -8.94 9.47
C LEU A 635 13.47 -9.36 9.72
N GLY A 636 12.53 -8.69 9.07
CA GLY A 636 11.10 -8.98 9.17
C GLY A 636 10.61 -9.86 8.01
N GLY A 637 9.99 -11.00 8.30
CA GLY A 637 9.31 -11.83 7.30
C GLY A 637 7.94 -11.27 6.92
N HIS A 638 7.61 -11.31 5.63
CA HIS A 638 6.38 -10.79 5.05
C HIS A 638 5.17 -11.72 5.30
N VAL A 639 4.09 -11.55 4.54
CA VAL A 639 2.81 -12.26 4.74
C VAL A 639 3.00 -13.77 4.80
N PRO A 640 2.46 -14.45 5.84
CA PRO A 640 2.60 -15.89 5.98
C PRO A 640 1.84 -16.66 4.89
N SER A 641 2.27 -17.89 4.62
CA SER A 641 1.63 -18.78 3.65
C SER A 641 0.23 -19.24 4.10
N ARG A 642 -0.75 -19.09 3.21
CA ARG A 642 -2.14 -19.54 3.45
C ARG A 642 -2.23 -21.07 3.41
N GLY A 643 -2.83 -21.68 4.44
CA GLY A 643 -3.08 -23.13 4.47
C GLY A 643 -1.85 -24.01 4.77
N LEU A 644 -0.70 -23.41 5.03
CA LEU A 644 0.55 -24.06 5.43
C LEU A 644 0.91 -23.69 6.88
N PRO A 645 1.95 -24.30 7.48
CA PRO A 645 2.48 -23.84 8.76
C PRO A 645 2.87 -22.36 8.69
N HIS A 646 2.71 -21.65 9.80
CA HIS A 646 3.08 -20.25 9.92
C HIS A 646 4.60 -20.05 9.72
N ASP A 647 4.96 -19.14 8.82
CA ASP A 647 6.30 -18.91 8.29
C ASP A 647 6.73 -17.42 8.32
N SER A 648 5.92 -16.53 8.92
CA SER A 648 6.21 -15.10 9.07
C SER A 648 6.82 -14.79 10.44
N PHE A 649 8.10 -14.43 10.49
CA PHE A 649 8.80 -14.21 11.76
C PHE A 649 9.67 -12.97 11.70
N VAL A 650 9.96 -12.40 12.87
CA VAL A 650 11.14 -11.55 13.06
C VAL A 650 12.34 -12.47 13.23
N TYR A 651 13.41 -12.20 12.51
CA TYR A 651 14.68 -12.90 12.58
C TYR A 651 15.71 -11.97 13.20
N ILE A 652 16.21 -12.31 14.39
CA ILE A 652 17.24 -11.53 15.08
C ILE A 652 18.54 -12.32 15.00
N TYR A 653 19.50 -11.82 14.25
CA TYR A 653 20.84 -12.37 14.15
C TYR A 653 21.76 -11.64 15.14
N TRP A 654 22.32 -12.42 16.07
CA TRP A 654 23.21 -11.92 17.11
C TRP A 654 24.62 -11.79 16.55
N ASN A 655 25.08 -10.56 16.37
CA ASN A 655 26.36 -10.26 15.76
C ASN A 655 27.47 -10.18 16.82
N GLY A 656 28.72 -10.16 16.35
CA GLY A 656 29.90 -10.09 17.20
C GLY A 656 31.17 -10.21 16.36
N PRO A 657 32.35 -10.34 17.00
CA PRO A 657 33.63 -10.40 16.30
C PRO A 657 33.76 -11.60 15.34
N GLU A 658 32.97 -12.67 15.53
CA GLU A 658 32.96 -13.80 14.60
C GLU A 658 31.94 -13.67 13.45
N GLY A 659 31.18 -12.56 13.38
CA GLY A 659 30.27 -12.21 12.28
C GLY A 659 28.88 -12.86 12.32
N LEU A 660 27.99 -12.54 11.38
CA LEU A 660 26.64 -13.11 11.36
C LEU A 660 26.64 -14.60 10.94
N SER A 661 25.78 -15.43 11.56
CA SER A 661 25.63 -16.86 11.23
C SER A 661 24.20 -17.37 11.48
N GLU A 662 23.77 -18.38 10.71
CA GLU A 662 22.45 -19.02 10.81
C GLU A 662 22.20 -19.76 12.13
N ASP A 663 23.26 -20.20 12.81
CA ASP A 663 23.17 -20.87 14.12
C ASP A 663 23.17 -19.88 15.30
N ARG A 664 23.32 -18.58 15.02
CA ARG A 664 23.30 -17.49 16.01
C ARG A 664 22.14 -16.53 15.76
N ARG A 665 20.93 -17.08 15.73
CA ARG A 665 19.70 -16.29 15.62
C ARG A 665 18.57 -16.78 16.49
N CYS A 666 17.61 -15.92 16.77
CA CYS A 666 16.29 -16.32 17.27
C CYS A 666 15.17 -15.83 16.36
N MET A 667 13.99 -16.41 16.54
CA MET A 667 12.78 -16.04 15.79
C MET A 667 11.66 -15.66 16.75
N LEU A 668 11.00 -14.53 16.48
CA LEU A 668 9.80 -14.08 17.20
C LEU A 668 8.61 -14.09 16.24
N PRO A 669 7.40 -14.51 16.68
CA PRO A 669 6.23 -14.54 15.79
C PRO A 669 5.88 -13.14 15.26
N GLY A 670 5.56 -13.02 13.98
CA GLY A 670 5.01 -11.79 13.39
C GLY A 670 4.02 -12.11 12.28
N ASN A 671 3.47 -11.09 11.64
CA ASN A 671 2.50 -11.23 10.55
C ASN A 671 2.69 -10.12 9.52
N GLY A 672 3.42 -10.40 8.44
CA GLY A 672 3.68 -9.37 7.42
C GLY A 672 4.44 -8.20 8.01
N ILE A 673 5.73 -8.37 8.27
CA ILE A 673 6.52 -7.36 8.99
C ILE A 673 7.11 -6.39 7.97
N ASN A 674 6.35 -5.35 7.61
CA ASN A 674 6.81 -4.30 6.69
C ASN A 674 7.67 -3.24 7.39
N SER A 675 7.45 -3.03 8.69
CA SER A 675 8.21 -2.07 9.47
C SER A 675 8.43 -2.52 10.90
N MET A 676 9.55 -2.08 11.47
CA MET A 676 9.94 -2.30 12.86
C MET A 676 10.61 -1.04 13.39
N ALA A 677 10.48 -0.80 14.70
CA ALA A 677 11.21 0.26 15.39
C ALA A 677 11.94 -0.33 16.60
N ILE A 678 13.15 0.17 16.88
CA ILE A 678 14.00 -0.27 17.99
C ILE A 678 14.18 0.92 18.93
N ALA A 679 13.77 0.78 20.18
CA ALA A 679 13.91 1.82 21.20
C ALA A 679 13.73 1.24 22.61
N ASP A 680 14.19 1.94 23.64
CA ASP A 680 13.89 1.60 25.04
C ASP A 680 12.49 2.10 25.43
N PHE A 681 11.45 1.38 25.00
CA PHE A 681 10.05 1.78 25.20
C PHE A 681 9.60 1.75 26.68
N ASN A 682 10.36 1.13 27.56
CA ASN A 682 10.01 0.99 28.98
C ASN A 682 11.03 1.62 29.95
N ASN A 683 12.01 2.36 29.44
CA ASN A 683 13.05 3.06 30.19
C ASN A 683 13.84 2.15 31.14
N ASN A 684 14.19 0.94 30.71
CA ASN A 684 15.00 0.00 31.50
C ASN A 684 16.50 -0.02 31.12
N GLY A 685 16.89 0.72 30.09
CA GLY A 685 18.24 0.78 29.53
C GLY A 685 18.56 -0.28 28.48
N SER A 686 17.62 -1.15 28.11
CA SER A 686 17.75 -2.13 27.02
C SER A 686 16.81 -1.77 25.87
N LEU A 687 17.32 -1.86 24.65
CA LEU A 687 16.51 -1.61 23.46
C LEU A 687 15.51 -2.75 23.23
N ASP A 688 14.24 -2.38 23.15
CA ASP A 688 13.09 -3.23 22.84
C ASP A 688 12.76 -3.16 21.34
N LEU A 689 11.84 -4.03 20.88
CA LEU A 689 11.46 -4.11 19.46
C LEU A 689 9.95 -3.95 19.27
N TYR A 690 9.53 -2.89 18.58
CA TYR A 690 8.19 -2.80 18.00
C TYR A 690 8.16 -3.50 16.63
N VAL A 691 7.12 -4.30 16.40
CA VAL A 691 6.91 -5.10 15.21
C VAL A 691 5.51 -4.80 14.66
N GLY A 692 5.48 -4.10 13.52
CA GLY A 692 4.25 -3.84 12.77
C GLY A 692 3.69 -5.11 12.16
N SER A 693 2.37 -5.28 12.21
CA SER A 693 1.65 -6.36 11.55
C SER A 693 0.85 -5.84 10.36
N TYR A 694 1.33 -6.14 9.14
CA TYR A 694 0.71 -5.74 7.89
C TYR A 694 -0.41 -6.70 7.46
N ALA A 695 -0.17 -8.01 7.48
CA ALA A 695 -1.18 -9.01 7.14
C ALA A 695 -0.83 -10.41 7.67
N ASP A 696 -1.82 -11.16 8.17
CA ASP A 696 -1.67 -12.54 8.68
C ASP A 696 -2.02 -13.60 7.61
N GLY A 697 -2.15 -13.16 6.37
CA GLY A 697 -2.62 -13.97 5.25
C GLY A 697 -4.14 -13.98 5.11
N LYS A 698 -4.95 -13.63 6.13
CA LYS A 698 -6.42 -13.58 6.03
C LYS A 698 -7.00 -12.22 6.38
N ASN A 699 -6.40 -11.51 7.31
CA ASN A 699 -6.83 -10.22 7.84
C ASN A 699 -5.68 -9.22 7.74
N ARG A 700 -6.03 -7.94 7.79
CA ARG A 700 -5.10 -6.81 7.84
C ARG A 700 -5.33 -5.89 9.05
N ASP A 701 -6.50 -5.94 9.66
CA ASP A 701 -6.77 -5.29 10.94
C ASP A 701 -6.30 -6.19 12.10
N LEU A 702 -5.08 -5.96 12.58
CA LEU A 702 -4.31 -6.90 13.41
C LEU A 702 -3.62 -6.22 14.60
N ASP A 703 -3.41 -7.01 15.66
CA ASP A 703 -2.50 -6.62 16.74
C ASP A 703 -1.04 -6.59 16.23
N SER A 704 -0.39 -5.43 16.34
CA SER A 704 1.07 -5.28 16.34
C SER A 704 1.63 -5.50 17.75
N TYR A 705 2.95 -5.69 17.86
CA TYR A 705 3.57 -6.12 19.12
C TYR A 705 4.82 -5.32 19.48
N ILE A 706 4.99 -5.04 20.77
CA ILE A 706 6.28 -4.66 21.35
C ILE A 706 6.84 -5.88 22.07
N TYR A 707 7.99 -6.37 21.65
CA TYR A 707 8.76 -7.41 22.31
C TYR A 707 9.77 -6.80 23.26
N TRP A 708 9.72 -7.22 24.52
CA TRP A 708 10.58 -6.68 25.56
C TRP A 708 11.93 -7.38 25.57
N ASN A 709 13.01 -6.60 25.46
CA ASN A 709 14.36 -7.10 25.67
C ASN A 709 14.67 -7.05 27.16
N ARG A 710 14.75 -8.21 27.80
CA ARG A 710 14.99 -8.29 29.24
C ARG A 710 16.48 -8.46 29.51
N PRO A 711 17.11 -7.58 30.32
CA PRO A 711 18.51 -7.73 30.70
C PRO A 711 18.85 -9.16 31.16
N GLY A 712 19.81 -9.79 30.48
CA GLY A 712 20.29 -11.14 30.79
C GLY A 712 19.42 -12.32 30.33
N THR A 713 18.19 -12.08 29.87
CA THR A 713 17.32 -13.14 29.31
C THR A 713 16.95 -12.93 27.84
N GLY A 714 17.09 -11.71 27.31
CA GLY A 714 16.76 -11.39 25.92
C GLY A 714 15.26 -11.34 25.66
N PHE A 715 14.88 -11.52 24.39
CA PHE A 715 13.48 -11.53 23.95
C PHE A 715 12.78 -12.86 24.21
N SER A 716 11.45 -12.79 24.37
CA SER A 716 10.58 -13.96 24.43
C SER A 716 9.27 -13.72 23.71
N ALA A 717 8.78 -14.73 22.99
CA ALA A 717 7.46 -14.68 22.35
C ALA A 717 6.30 -14.47 23.34
N ALA A 718 6.51 -14.82 24.62
CA ALA A 718 5.52 -14.65 25.68
C ALA A 718 5.60 -13.28 26.39
N ASP A 719 6.71 -12.56 26.25
CA ASP A 719 6.96 -11.27 26.92
C ASP A 719 6.82 -10.13 25.92
N ARG A 720 5.56 -9.82 25.60
CA ARG A 720 5.21 -8.79 24.62
C ARG A 720 3.95 -8.03 25.00
N LYS A 721 3.87 -6.77 24.58
CA LYS A 721 2.66 -5.94 24.64
C LYS A 721 1.96 -5.92 23.29
N ARG A 722 0.63 -5.92 23.29
CA ARG A 722 -0.19 -5.82 22.07
C ARG A 722 -0.63 -4.38 21.86
N LEU A 723 -0.60 -3.93 20.62
CA LEU A 723 -1.17 -2.68 20.15
C LEU A 723 -2.03 -2.99 18.93
N PHE A 724 -3.33 -2.77 19.01
CA PHE A 724 -4.21 -3.00 17.85
C PHE A 724 -3.93 -1.93 16.78
N THR A 725 -3.65 -2.37 15.56
CA THR A 725 -3.27 -1.52 14.43
C THR A 725 -4.00 -1.94 13.16
N HIS A 726 -3.92 -1.12 12.12
CA HIS A 726 -4.62 -1.35 10.87
C HIS A 726 -3.62 -1.51 9.72
N SER A 727 -3.18 -2.75 9.46
CA SER A 727 -2.22 -3.08 8.41
C SER A 727 -0.93 -2.25 8.53
N ALA A 728 -0.25 -2.33 9.68
CA ALA A 728 0.89 -1.46 9.97
C ALA A 728 2.00 -1.65 8.92
N SER A 729 2.31 -0.59 8.17
CA SER A 729 3.22 -0.61 7.01
C SER A 729 4.48 0.24 7.21
N GLY A 730 4.43 1.19 8.14
CA GLY A 730 5.54 2.08 8.50
C GLY A 730 5.48 2.44 9.97
N CYS A 731 6.63 2.75 10.58
CA CYS A 731 6.67 3.27 11.94
C CYS A 731 7.94 4.08 12.19
N VAL A 732 7.88 4.94 13.22
CA VAL A 732 9.02 5.69 13.75
C VAL A 732 8.86 5.83 15.25
N ALA A 733 9.94 5.64 16.01
CA ALA A 733 9.96 5.81 17.46
C ALA A 733 10.86 6.96 17.90
N ALA A 734 10.31 7.89 18.71
CA ALA A 734 11.05 8.96 19.37
C ALA A 734 10.21 9.52 20.53
N ASP A 735 10.80 10.33 21.41
CA ASP A 735 10.06 11.03 22.47
C ASP A 735 9.45 12.33 21.89
N PHE A 736 8.31 12.21 21.18
CA PHE A 736 7.77 13.31 20.38
C PHE A 736 7.28 14.49 21.24
N ASN A 737 6.89 14.23 22.49
CA ASN A 737 6.42 15.24 23.44
C ASN A 737 7.45 15.66 24.51
N GLU A 738 8.64 15.06 24.48
CA GLU A 738 9.77 15.33 25.40
C GLU A 738 9.44 15.06 26.87
N ASP A 739 8.61 14.03 27.14
CA ASP A 739 8.23 13.62 28.50
C ASP A 739 9.16 12.56 29.13
N GLY A 740 10.16 12.12 28.38
CA GLY A 740 11.13 11.12 28.76
C GLY A 740 10.71 9.69 28.44
N TRP A 741 9.60 9.47 27.73
CA TRP A 741 9.17 8.15 27.25
C TRP A 741 9.13 8.12 25.74
N ILE A 742 9.69 7.07 25.15
CA ILE A 742 9.65 6.91 23.69
C ILE A 742 8.22 6.63 23.24
N ASP A 743 7.68 7.52 22.40
CA ASP A 743 6.41 7.40 21.69
C ASP A 743 6.58 6.62 20.37
N LEU A 744 5.47 6.39 19.67
CA LEU A 744 5.46 5.62 18.43
C LEU A 744 4.46 6.18 17.41
N ALA A 745 4.93 6.54 16.22
CA ALA A 745 4.08 6.81 15.07
C ALA A 745 3.95 5.54 14.22
N VAL A 746 2.73 5.22 13.77
CA VAL A 746 2.42 4.03 12.96
C VAL A 746 1.61 4.43 11.74
N ALA A 747 2.13 4.10 10.55
CA ALA A 747 1.42 4.20 9.30
C ALA A 747 0.47 3.01 9.14
N ASN A 748 -0.82 3.30 9.08
CA ASN A 748 -1.86 2.29 8.89
C ASN A 748 -2.25 2.25 7.41
N HIS A 749 -1.90 1.17 6.72
CA HIS A 749 -2.10 1.06 5.28
C HIS A 749 -3.55 0.80 4.88
N LYS A 750 -4.31 0.01 5.65
CA LYS A 750 -5.69 -0.37 5.30
C LYS A 750 -6.53 -0.52 6.55
N LEU A 751 -7.66 0.19 6.61
CA LEU A 751 -8.61 0.17 7.72
C LEU A 751 -9.88 -0.52 7.25
N TRP A 752 -10.21 -1.67 7.82
CA TRP A 752 -11.45 -2.41 7.54
C TRP A 752 -11.74 -2.63 6.05
N GLY A 753 -10.68 -2.89 5.27
CA GLY A 753 -10.79 -3.13 3.83
C GLY A 753 -10.71 -1.88 2.95
N SER A 754 -10.44 -0.70 3.51
CA SER A 754 -10.24 0.55 2.76
C SER A 754 -8.85 1.14 2.95
N HIS A 755 -8.24 1.61 1.87
CA HIS A 755 -7.02 2.41 1.94
C HIS A 755 -7.26 3.83 2.48
N GLN A 756 -8.49 4.36 2.40
CA GLN A 756 -8.80 5.68 2.96
C GLN A 756 -9.01 5.57 4.47
N GLY A 757 -8.23 6.32 5.26
CA GLY A 757 -8.36 6.25 6.70
C GLY A 757 -7.45 7.22 7.45
N TYR A 758 -6.75 6.68 8.45
CA TYR A 758 -5.85 7.45 9.30
C TYR A 758 -4.70 6.59 9.82
N SER A 759 -3.57 7.24 10.01
CA SER A 759 -2.41 6.73 10.75
C SER A 759 -2.45 7.27 12.18
N GLU A 760 -1.65 6.70 13.07
CA GLU A 760 -1.76 6.95 14.51
C GLU A 760 -0.41 7.28 15.15
N VAL A 761 -0.42 8.27 16.04
CA VAL A 761 0.65 8.52 17.00
C VAL A 761 0.20 7.98 18.35
N TRP A 762 0.95 7.03 18.89
CA TRP A 762 0.75 6.40 20.18
C TRP A 762 1.63 7.09 21.21
N TRP A 763 0.99 7.69 22.22
CA TRP A 763 1.68 8.39 23.30
C TRP A 763 2.00 7.43 24.44
N ASN A 764 3.28 7.30 24.77
CA ASN A 764 3.78 6.47 25.85
C ASN A 764 3.81 7.26 27.16
N GLY A 765 4.28 6.65 28.23
CA GLY A 765 4.39 7.29 29.54
C GLY A 765 4.67 6.28 30.65
N PRO A 766 4.62 6.70 31.92
CA PRO A 766 4.91 5.84 33.06
C PRO A 766 3.99 4.62 33.18
N ASP A 767 2.76 4.72 32.66
CA ASP A 767 1.78 3.60 32.63
C ASP A 767 1.88 2.77 31.33
N GLY A 768 2.78 3.15 30.42
CA GLY A 768 2.94 2.58 29.09
C GLY A 768 1.90 3.03 28.07
N PHE A 769 2.01 2.51 26.84
CA PHE A 769 1.03 2.72 25.76
C PHE A 769 -0.41 2.33 26.13
N ASP A 770 -1.39 3.14 25.69
CA ASP A 770 -2.84 2.89 25.84
C ASP A 770 -3.58 3.38 24.58
N ALA A 771 -4.51 2.57 24.06
CA ALA A 771 -5.27 2.91 22.85
C ALA A 771 -6.16 4.16 22.98
N ARG A 772 -6.39 4.65 24.20
CA ARG A 772 -7.09 5.91 24.48
C ARG A 772 -6.15 7.12 24.42
N ARG A 773 -4.84 6.91 24.35
CA ARG A 773 -3.80 7.93 24.24
C ARG A 773 -3.17 7.89 22.86
N THR A 774 -4.00 8.10 21.85
CA THR A 774 -3.54 8.20 20.46
C THR A 774 -4.01 9.50 19.81
N THR A 775 -3.20 10.00 18.87
CA THR A 775 -3.59 11.04 17.92
C THR A 775 -3.77 10.40 16.56
N ARG A 776 -4.92 10.63 15.92
CA ARG A 776 -5.21 10.15 14.56
C ARG A 776 -4.91 11.23 13.53
N LEU A 777 -4.16 10.87 12.51
CA LEU A 777 -3.75 11.74 11.42
C LEU A 777 -4.30 11.18 10.10
N PRO A 778 -5.10 11.95 9.34
CA PRO A 778 -5.65 11.47 8.07
C PRO A 778 -4.56 11.01 7.09
N THR A 779 -4.67 9.79 6.59
CA THR A 779 -3.74 9.23 5.61
C THR A 779 -4.50 8.36 4.61
N SER A 780 -3.88 8.13 3.47
CA SER A 780 -4.46 7.36 2.38
C SER A 780 -3.48 6.28 1.97
N GLY A 781 -3.75 5.05 2.40
CA GLY A 781 -2.99 3.87 2.03
C GLY A 781 -1.49 4.05 2.16
N PRO A 782 -0.95 4.56 3.28
CA PRO A 782 0.49 4.74 3.38
C PRO A 782 1.19 3.39 3.35
N HIS A 783 2.25 3.26 2.55
CA HIS A 783 3.04 2.03 2.48
C HIS A 783 4.30 2.07 3.36
N GLY A 784 4.65 3.25 3.88
CA GLY A 784 5.77 3.43 4.80
C GLY A 784 5.88 4.85 5.32
N MET A 785 6.97 5.10 6.04
CA MET A 785 7.36 6.40 6.58
C MET A 785 8.84 6.64 6.30
N THR A 786 9.71 6.07 7.13
CA THR A 786 11.17 6.05 6.94
C THR A 786 11.72 4.72 7.45
N SER A 787 12.79 4.21 6.82
CA SER A 787 13.52 3.05 7.34
C SER A 787 14.57 3.43 8.38
N ILE A 788 14.93 4.71 8.46
CA ILE A 788 15.95 5.22 9.37
C ILE A 788 15.26 5.68 10.65
N GLU A 789 15.56 5.02 11.77
CA GLU A 789 15.08 5.45 13.07
C GLU A 789 15.96 6.58 13.63
N PRO A 790 15.37 7.57 14.34
CA PRO A 790 16.13 8.61 15.01
C PRO A 790 17.19 8.06 15.97
N GLY A 791 18.31 8.78 16.06
CA GLY A 791 19.40 8.47 16.97
C GLY A 791 20.48 7.56 16.39
N ASN A 792 21.48 7.27 17.21
CA ASN A 792 22.62 6.44 16.86
C ASN A 792 22.17 5.01 16.55
N ILE A 793 22.75 4.41 15.51
CA ILE A 793 22.30 3.09 15.03
C ILE A 793 22.51 1.99 16.08
N LEU A 794 23.52 2.10 16.95
CA LEU A 794 23.85 1.06 17.94
C LEU A 794 22.97 1.14 19.18
N ASP A 795 22.80 2.33 19.76
CA ASP A 795 22.20 2.49 21.08
C ASP A 795 20.95 3.39 21.11
N ARG A 796 20.55 3.95 19.95
CA ARG A 796 19.46 4.93 19.79
C ARG A 796 19.65 6.21 20.61
N GLY A 797 20.87 6.43 21.10
CA GLY A 797 21.28 7.63 21.80
C GLY A 797 21.33 8.85 20.88
N PRO A 798 21.35 10.07 21.44
CA PRO A 798 21.29 11.28 20.65
C PRO A 798 22.64 11.71 20.07
N GLU A 799 23.73 10.98 20.27
CA GLU A 799 25.10 11.41 19.92
C GLU A 799 25.73 10.56 18.83
N GLU A 800 26.36 11.22 17.85
CA GLU A 800 27.27 10.60 16.88
C GLU A 800 28.70 11.07 17.19
N THR A 801 29.70 10.21 16.98
CA THR A 801 31.09 10.52 17.31
C THR A 801 31.97 10.70 16.08
N TYR A 802 32.94 11.61 16.18
CA TYR A 802 34.02 11.80 15.20
C TYR A 802 35.37 11.77 15.93
N GLU A 803 36.32 10.99 15.45
CA GLU A 803 37.71 10.98 15.93
C GLU A 803 38.63 11.62 14.90
N SER A 804 39.43 12.60 15.32
CA SER A 804 40.34 13.36 14.45
C SER A 804 41.47 12.51 13.87
N SER A 805 42.24 13.08 12.93
CA SER A 805 43.57 12.53 12.64
C SER A 805 44.47 12.57 13.89
N VAL A 806 45.56 11.79 13.87
CA VAL A 806 46.53 11.75 14.98
C VAL A 806 47.59 12.82 14.78
N PHE A 807 47.76 13.68 15.79
CA PHE A 807 48.74 14.78 15.75
C PHE A 807 49.91 14.56 16.70
N LYS A 808 51.12 14.92 16.25
CA LYS A 808 52.32 14.93 17.09
C LYS A 808 52.65 16.36 17.52
N LEU A 809 52.55 16.63 18.82
CA LEU A 809 53.07 17.86 19.43
C LEU A 809 54.57 18.01 19.12
N PRO A 810 55.05 19.24 18.92
CA PRO A 810 56.48 19.52 18.95
C PRO A 810 57.13 19.06 20.26
N ASP A 811 58.40 18.67 20.20
CA ASP A 811 59.12 18.20 21.38
C ASP A 811 59.08 19.26 22.50
N GLY A 812 58.71 18.83 23.71
CA GLY A 812 58.59 19.70 24.88
C GLY A 812 57.36 20.63 24.88
N ALA A 813 56.44 20.48 23.91
CA ALA A 813 55.19 21.21 23.90
C ALA A 813 54.08 20.50 24.70
N THR A 814 53.17 21.30 25.24
CA THR A 814 51.97 20.83 25.96
C THR A 814 50.71 21.45 25.36
N ALA A 815 49.64 20.67 25.24
CA ALA A 815 48.32 21.19 24.90
C ALA A 815 47.81 22.13 26.01
N GLY A 816 47.12 23.19 25.63
CA GLY A 816 46.64 24.24 26.53
C GLY A 816 45.13 24.52 26.43
N GLY A 817 44.45 24.07 25.38
CA GLY A 817 43.00 24.25 25.23
C GLY A 817 42.46 23.60 23.96
N ILE A 818 41.14 23.36 23.93
CA ILE A 818 40.41 22.88 22.74
C ILE A 818 39.22 23.81 22.47
N SER A 819 39.01 24.15 21.20
CA SER A 819 37.90 25.00 20.74
C SER A 819 37.46 24.63 19.34
N TRP A 820 36.25 25.02 18.94
CA TRP A 820 35.73 24.78 17.59
C TRP A 820 34.86 25.93 17.09
N GLN A 821 34.73 26.01 15.76
CA GLN A 821 33.80 26.88 15.07
C GLN A 821 32.64 26.02 14.58
N ALA A 822 31.43 26.27 15.08
CA ALA A 822 30.25 25.51 14.71
C ALA A 822 28.96 26.36 14.74
N GLU A 823 28.03 26.04 13.85
CA GLU A 823 26.62 26.34 14.05
C GLU A 823 26.03 25.26 14.98
N VAL A 824 25.33 25.69 16.03
CA VAL A 824 24.71 24.78 17.00
C VAL A 824 23.24 25.16 17.14
N PRO A 825 22.35 24.57 16.31
CA PRO A 825 20.91 24.79 16.40
C PRO A 825 20.34 24.41 17.78
N SER A 826 19.12 24.86 18.06
CA SER A 826 18.41 24.50 19.30
C SER A 826 18.33 22.97 19.46
N LYS A 827 18.42 22.47 20.70
CA LYS A 827 18.37 21.03 21.03
C LYS A 827 19.48 20.18 20.41
N THR A 828 20.55 20.84 19.94
CA THR A 828 21.78 20.19 19.49
C THR A 828 22.98 20.64 20.34
N TRP A 829 24.06 19.87 20.32
CA TRP A 829 25.29 20.22 21.04
C TRP A 829 26.53 19.61 20.41
N VAL A 830 27.68 20.19 20.73
CA VAL A 830 29.01 19.66 20.43
C VAL A 830 29.79 19.63 21.73
N LYS A 831 30.49 18.53 21.99
CA LYS A 831 31.41 18.38 23.13
C LYS A 831 32.63 17.58 22.71
N ALA A 832 33.76 17.78 23.38
CA ALA A 832 35.02 17.15 22.97
C ALA A 832 35.70 16.36 24.08
N GLN A 833 36.54 15.39 23.69
CA GLN A 833 37.49 14.73 24.57
C GLN A 833 38.84 14.60 23.87
N LEU A 834 39.90 14.45 24.66
CA LEU A 834 41.26 14.30 24.17
C LEU A 834 41.90 13.05 24.75
N ARG A 835 42.78 12.41 23.98
CA ARG A 835 43.67 11.35 24.45
C ARG A 835 45.11 11.64 24.07
N PHE A 836 46.05 11.17 24.88
CA PHE A 836 47.48 11.43 24.73
C PHE A 836 48.30 10.17 25.01
N ALA A 837 49.44 10.04 24.33
CA ALA A 837 50.40 8.98 24.60
C ALA A 837 51.82 9.34 24.18
N GLU A 838 52.81 8.58 24.69
CA GLU A 838 54.21 8.71 24.30
C GLU A 838 54.49 8.13 22.92
N THR A 839 53.72 7.14 22.45
CA THR A 839 53.86 6.58 21.10
C THR A 839 52.52 6.57 20.39
N ARG A 840 52.56 6.53 19.05
CA ARG A 840 51.35 6.46 18.22
C ARG A 840 50.56 5.18 18.50
N GLU A 841 51.24 4.06 18.77
CA GLU A 841 50.62 2.78 19.07
C GLU A 841 49.92 2.80 20.44
N ALA A 842 50.55 3.41 21.45
CA ALA A 842 49.94 3.56 22.77
C ALA A 842 48.72 4.49 22.75
N LEU A 843 48.67 5.46 21.82
CA LEU A 843 47.54 6.38 21.67
C LEU A 843 46.24 5.66 21.34
N ALA A 844 46.29 4.61 20.51
CA ALA A 844 45.10 3.86 20.09
C ALA A 844 44.38 3.20 21.28
N ALA A 845 45.10 2.88 22.36
CA ALA A 845 44.58 2.30 23.59
C ALA A 845 44.47 3.30 24.75
N ALA A 846 44.82 4.57 24.53
CA ALA A 846 44.76 5.60 25.57
C ALA A 846 43.30 6.00 25.86
N ASP A 847 43.01 6.25 27.13
CA ASP A 847 41.70 6.71 27.57
C ASP A 847 41.38 8.08 26.99
N TRP A 848 40.12 8.24 26.57
CA TRP A 848 39.54 9.53 26.25
C TRP A 848 39.21 10.29 27.53
N LEU A 849 39.65 11.54 27.65
CA LEU A 849 39.49 12.34 28.86
C LEU A 849 38.89 13.71 28.56
N GLY A 850 38.08 14.19 29.48
CA GLY A 850 37.66 15.59 29.60
C GLY A 850 38.36 16.30 30.79
N PRO A 851 37.88 17.48 31.19
CA PRO A 851 38.53 18.30 32.23
C PRO A 851 38.51 17.65 33.63
N ALA A 852 37.61 16.72 33.88
CA ALA A 852 37.49 15.96 35.12
C ALA A 852 37.76 14.45 34.95
N GLY A 853 38.43 14.05 33.86
CA GLY A 853 38.77 12.65 33.55
C GLY A 853 37.83 11.98 32.55
N ALA A 854 37.85 10.64 32.50
CA ALA A 854 37.29 9.85 31.40
C ALA A 854 35.77 9.96 31.17
N SER A 855 35.01 10.28 32.22
CA SER A 855 33.55 10.45 32.15
C SER A 855 33.11 11.88 31.85
N SER A 856 34.04 12.83 31.68
CA SER A 856 33.74 14.24 31.45
C SER A 856 34.09 14.65 30.03
N TRP A 857 33.52 15.75 29.56
CA TRP A 857 33.75 16.30 28.22
C TRP A 857 34.13 17.77 28.34
N PHE A 858 34.98 18.24 27.42
CA PHE A 858 35.30 19.65 27.25
C PHE A 858 34.17 20.36 26.52
N ASP A 859 33.85 21.56 26.98
CA ASP A 859 33.05 22.56 26.27
C ASP A 859 33.94 23.41 25.36
N ASN A 860 33.31 24.21 24.49
CA ASN A 860 34.02 25.00 23.50
C ASN A 860 34.92 26.08 24.17
N GLY A 861 36.23 25.98 23.96
CA GLY A 861 37.20 26.93 24.50
C GLY A 861 37.75 26.56 25.87
N ASP A 862 37.43 25.38 26.39
CA ASP A 862 37.97 24.91 27.66
C ASP A 862 39.50 24.73 27.63
N ALA A 863 40.12 25.04 28.77
CA ALA A 863 41.53 24.82 28.99
C ALA A 863 41.83 23.33 29.20
N VAL A 864 42.95 22.87 28.64
CA VAL A 864 43.46 21.50 28.83
C VAL A 864 44.55 21.54 29.89
N ASP A 865 44.39 20.76 30.97
CA ASP A 865 45.40 20.66 32.03
C ASP A 865 46.61 19.85 31.55
N ALA A 866 47.66 20.55 31.10
CA ALA A 866 48.92 19.96 30.65
C ALA A 866 49.56 18.94 31.62
N THR A 867 49.20 18.94 32.92
CA THR A 867 49.74 17.99 33.91
C THR A 867 48.95 16.68 34.01
N ALA A 868 47.68 16.68 33.59
CA ALA A 868 46.82 15.49 33.55
C ALA A 868 47.05 14.63 32.28
N PHE A 869 47.77 15.18 31.30
CA PHE A 869 47.99 14.60 29.98
C PHE A 869 49.49 14.43 29.69
N ALA A 870 50.00 13.21 29.79
CA ALA A 870 51.39 12.89 29.49
C ALA A 870 51.52 12.28 28.08
N GLY A 871 52.29 12.92 27.21
CA GLY A 871 52.54 12.42 25.85
C GLY A 871 52.68 13.54 24.84
N TYR A 872 53.25 13.21 23.68
CA TYR A 872 53.39 14.14 22.55
C TYR A 872 52.64 13.65 21.30
N TRP A 873 52.00 12.48 21.35
CA TRP A 873 50.96 12.12 20.40
C TRP A 873 49.61 12.43 21.01
N LEU A 874 48.73 13.06 20.25
CA LEU A 874 47.41 13.47 20.70
C LEU A 874 46.36 13.26 19.61
N GLN A 875 45.12 13.11 20.05
CA GLN A 875 43.94 13.05 19.20
C GLN A 875 42.76 13.63 19.96
N TYR A 876 41.82 14.26 19.26
CA TYR A 876 40.54 14.66 19.85
C TYR A 876 39.40 13.81 19.29
N ARG A 877 38.32 13.69 20.06
CA ARG A 877 37.03 13.22 19.57
C ARG A 877 35.95 14.24 19.85
N LEU A 878 35.01 14.38 18.93
CA LEU A 878 33.80 15.14 19.10
C LEU A 878 32.61 14.19 19.27
N ALA A 879 31.63 14.62 20.07
CA ALA A 879 30.28 14.09 20.04
C ALA A 879 29.34 15.18 19.51
N LEU A 880 28.63 14.89 18.43
CA LEU A 880 27.62 15.74 17.81
C LEU A 880 26.23 15.23 18.21
N GLY A 881 25.60 15.94 19.13
CA GLY A 881 24.33 15.55 19.72
C GLY A 881 23.14 16.26 19.11
N ALA A 882 22.02 15.55 18.99
CA ALA A 882 20.73 16.07 18.57
C ALA A 882 19.60 15.28 19.24
N MET A 883 18.75 15.96 20.02
CA MET A 883 17.53 15.32 20.56
C MET A 883 16.61 14.93 19.40
N ASN A 884 16.03 13.72 19.44
CA ASN A 884 15.13 13.15 18.42
C ASN A 884 15.61 13.29 16.96
N ALA A 885 16.92 13.46 16.74
CA ALA A 885 17.49 13.79 15.43
C ALA A 885 16.76 14.96 14.73
N LEU A 886 16.34 15.98 15.47
CA LEU A 886 15.61 17.13 14.91
C LEU A 886 16.44 17.88 13.86
N SER A 887 17.67 18.24 14.23
CA SER A 887 18.62 18.95 13.37
C SER A 887 20.06 18.51 13.67
N THR A 888 21.05 19.18 13.09
CA THR A 888 22.48 18.84 13.29
C THR A 888 23.32 20.04 13.71
N PRO A 889 24.26 19.89 14.67
CA PRO A 889 25.40 20.79 14.75
C PRO A 889 26.22 20.73 13.45
N ARG A 890 26.82 21.85 13.06
CA ARG A 890 27.62 21.98 11.83
C ARG A 890 28.99 22.53 12.17
N VAL A 891 29.97 21.64 12.32
CA VAL A 891 31.34 22.00 12.75
C VAL A 891 32.22 22.27 11.54
N THR A 892 32.90 23.42 11.50
CA THR A 892 33.72 23.87 10.35
C THR A 892 35.20 23.95 10.65
N ALA A 893 35.59 24.02 11.93
CA ALA A 893 36.98 23.96 12.36
C ALA A 893 37.10 23.50 13.81
N VAL A 894 38.16 22.76 14.12
CA VAL A 894 38.57 22.43 15.49
C VAL A 894 40.02 22.86 15.70
N GLU A 895 40.30 23.41 16.87
CA GLU A 895 41.59 23.97 17.24
C GLU A 895 42.02 23.42 18.60
N VAL A 896 43.22 22.82 18.65
CA VAL A 896 43.92 22.47 19.89
C VAL A 896 45.12 23.40 20.05
N ALA A 897 45.05 24.30 21.02
CA ALA A 897 46.14 25.22 21.34
C ALA A 897 47.27 24.46 22.05
N TYR A 898 48.54 24.78 21.75
CA TYR A 898 49.71 24.23 22.42
C TYR A 898 50.85 25.26 22.57
N ALA A 899 51.71 25.06 23.57
CA ALA A 899 52.85 25.91 23.87
C ALA A 899 54.13 25.07 24.05
N GLY A 900 55.27 25.53 23.52
CA GLY A 900 56.58 24.87 23.62
C GLY A 900 57.46 25.43 24.75
N GLN A 901 58.48 24.66 25.18
CA GLN A 901 59.44 25.08 26.23
C GLN A 901 60.43 26.19 25.82
N ASP A 902 60.58 26.52 24.53
CA ASP A 902 61.59 27.47 24.04
C ASP A 902 61.10 28.92 23.79
N ASP A 903 59.89 29.28 24.24
CA ASP A 903 59.39 30.66 24.18
C ASP A 903 59.80 31.44 25.46
N ASP A 904 61.09 31.78 25.62
CA ASP A 904 61.56 32.91 26.46
C ASP A 904 61.55 34.18 25.58
N PRO A 905 61.08 35.34 26.07
CA PRO A 905 60.41 36.38 25.28
C PRO A 905 61.26 37.13 24.25
#